data_AF-A0A953DGF8-F1
#
_entry.id   AF-A0A953DGF8-F1
#
_cell.length_a   1.000
_cell.length_b   1.000
_cell.length_c   1.000
_cell.angle_alpha   90.00
_cell.angle_beta   90.00
_cell.angle_gamma   90.00
#
_symmetry.space_group_name_H-M   'P 1'
#
loop_
_entity.id
_entity.type
_entity.pdbx_description
1 polymer ?
#
loop_
_entity_poly.entity_id
_entity_poly.type
_entity_poly.pdbx_seq_one_letter_code
_entity_poly.pdbx_strand_id
1 'polypeptide(L)'
;MRGRGGVFRCLLVAWLLAVELAGLPVAAATEWEAVANLPSPGRRYLAAVSDSDGRIYAIGGYASSNLDTVQRYDPETNSWGTIASLNVARRSPVAARGGDERIYVIGGYSSTELDSVEVYDPSENTWTLLTATMSTARANAAVATGKDGRIYVFGGRNAGTPLATAEVFDPVDRTWESIEPMPRARWGAAAATAADGRIYVIGGADASNKPIAFVDIYDPATGEWEPEGPSLPSGRREMGAVTGADGRIYVIGGYDVNATNSVLSLDPRDGIWEAGAPLKQARYAMGVTITPAGVIYAVGGYNTSTVSSTERFVTIAVDDLAPPVTTVDLDGPDGTNGWFTGPVTVTLSARDEQSEVQGIHYRIDGGEWQDYVAPVVIEDDGVHALEFFATDTAGNAEEAHSLSLRIDATPPRIGGAPDRLPDADGWYREPVEIHFTCDDDTSGVDEGACPAPVTLSQEGRDQSAKGSVVDRAGNRAEVTVDGINIDRTPPSIAASLHGPDGEPVEPNAAGWFSQPVTVVFTCADALSGAHECPDPEVLADGAGQRVEGVATDVAGNTARTVVEGINVDTVPPTVTVAYQDSDGRPVAATNGWYPGPLRIVFTCSDDGSGVRVCPADRTLGAGAGQSVHDVVEDHAGNQTPVEISGINVAGPAPSITYALVDAAGEPIPESPSGWYDRPVTVTFTCSGGTGVLVTCGPDVTLGEGAGQIVTGEAVDEAGKRAEVTVGPINVDLTPPSIDCTVPDQGWSGDNRTVVCTARDDGAGLADPEDASFTLRTDVPAGEERAAAPTESHQVCDRVGHCTQAGPYTFGVDRKAPEIAATVSVGGVPYTPGRWVNQPVTVTFTCVDEGAGLAPGSPPAPVTLVDDGAGQAVTGTCVDRVGNTASRVVDEINIDRTAPVTTAAVAGPLGDAGWYRGTVTVTLTATDGGSGTADIRYQIDGGTPERYQEPLAIDTEGTTRLTVWSSDVAGNVEAARMIEVRIDPSPPVVSCEEPDSWHEGATVACTAVDPVSGLRDPGDAHFTLTPIPHGLQVASIAGDGTRTVCDVAGNCTVAGPVSLPVDTAAPEIHIVHPAGTYLLNQEVAAEYACSDGGSGVVTCDGPVPSGALIDTSRVGNHAFQVDARDVAGNTASKTVTYQVRYGVEQIGPLGLGPWVWVRLRLVDAEGVNHSAAAHRLRAAGLTTEDGAAHPWPLARIVYVGLSPQGGEYLAMVSTWGLPSGTHTLWFTVDDDPAPYSVALRTGRLGWIWPWGRW
;
A
#
# COMPACT_ATOMS: atom_id res chain seq x y z
N MET A 1 -33.55 -11.45 53.75
CA MET A 1 -34.02 -10.77 52.51
C MET A 1 -32.94 -10.96 51.43
N ARG A 2 -33.02 -10.29 50.27
CA ARG A 2 -32.17 -10.57 49.09
C ARG A 2 -30.66 -10.35 49.36
N GLY A 3 -29.80 -11.03 48.59
CA GLY A 3 -28.35 -10.79 48.54
C GLY A 3 -27.51 -12.08 48.61
N ARG A 4 -27.43 -12.85 47.52
CA ARG A 4 -26.41 -13.90 47.36
C ARG A 4 -25.18 -13.28 46.69
N GLY A 5 -24.01 -13.44 47.29
CA GLY A 5 -22.71 -13.24 46.65
C GLY A 5 -21.78 -14.38 47.04
N GLY A 6 -20.89 -14.80 46.13
CA GLY A 6 -19.85 -15.79 46.42
C GLY A 6 -19.91 -17.11 45.64
N VAL A 7 -19.83 -17.05 44.31
CA VAL A 7 -18.96 -17.95 43.52
C VAL A 7 -18.33 -17.09 42.43
N PHE A 8 -17.03 -16.82 42.51
CA PHE A 8 -16.30 -16.02 41.50
C PHE A 8 -14.88 -16.58 41.32
N ARG A 9 -14.80 -17.70 40.59
CA ARG A 9 -13.60 -18.33 40.01
C ARG A 9 -14.10 -19.37 39.01
N CYS A 10 -13.36 -19.59 37.91
CA CYS A 10 -13.74 -20.37 36.71
C CYS A 10 -14.69 -19.67 35.72
N LEU A 11 -14.45 -18.39 35.42
CA LEU A 11 -15.07 -17.67 34.28
C LEU A 11 -14.04 -16.75 33.57
N LEU A 12 -12.85 -17.30 33.28
CA LEU A 12 -11.77 -16.56 32.60
C LEU A 12 -10.83 -17.47 31.77
N VAL A 13 -11.38 -18.55 31.20
CA VAL A 13 -10.70 -19.45 30.23
C VAL A 13 -11.71 -19.88 29.15
N ALA A 14 -12.59 -18.96 28.75
CA ALA A 14 -13.70 -19.18 27.81
C ALA A 14 -13.95 -17.95 26.91
N TRP A 15 -12.90 -17.16 26.69
CA TRP A 15 -12.93 -15.89 25.94
C TRP A 15 -11.62 -15.67 25.15
N LEU A 16 -10.95 -16.78 24.80
CA LEU A 16 -9.65 -16.81 24.12
C LEU A 16 -9.51 -18.14 23.33
N LEU A 17 -10.64 -18.64 22.81
CA LEU A 17 -10.77 -19.91 22.08
C LEU A 17 -12.08 -19.90 21.25
N ALA A 18 -12.39 -18.73 20.67
CA ALA A 18 -13.65 -18.42 19.98
C ALA A 18 -13.47 -17.40 18.83
N VAL A 19 -12.24 -17.23 18.34
CA VAL A 19 -11.86 -16.31 17.23
C VAL A 19 -11.14 -17.10 16.12
N GLU A 20 -11.27 -18.44 16.14
CA GLU A 20 -10.53 -19.38 15.27
C GLU A 20 -11.47 -20.49 14.76
N LEU A 21 -12.74 -20.12 14.55
CA LEU A 21 -13.84 -20.99 14.09
C LEU A 21 -14.83 -20.30 13.13
N ALA A 22 -14.57 -19.05 12.73
CA ALA A 22 -15.20 -18.44 11.56
C ALA A 22 -14.34 -18.82 10.35
N GLY A 23 -14.91 -19.50 9.35
CA GLY A 23 -14.17 -20.09 8.23
C GLY A 23 -14.22 -21.63 8.13
N LEU A 24 -15.02 -22.32 8.96
CA LEU A 24 -15.56 -23.62 8.56
C LEU A 24 -16.83 -23.38 7.72
N PRO A 25 -17.00 -24.03 6.56
CA PRO A 25 -18.25 -23.93 5.82
C PRO A 25 -19.38 -24.50 6.68
N VAL A 26 -20.49 -23.77 6.77
CA VAL A 26 -21.71 -24.26 7.42
C VAL A 26 -22.28 -25.34 6.53
N ALA A 27 -21.93 -26.60 6.80
CA ALA A 27 -22.44 -27.75 6.06
C ALA A 27 -23.97 -27.71 6.06
N ALA A 28 -24.56 -27.57 4.86
CA ALA A 28 -25.99 -27.42 4.67
C ALA A 28 -26.75 -28.53 5.43
N ALA A 29 -27.80 -28.14 6.16
CA ALA A 29 -28.46 -29.02 7.11
C ALA A 29 -29.14 -30.18 6.36
N THR A 30 -28.49 -31.34 6.30
CA THR A 30 -29.08 -32.53 5.67
C THR A 30 -30.07 -33.20 6.62
N GLU A 31 -31.24 -33.58 6.11
CA GLU A 31 -32.13 -34.51 6.79
C GLU A 31 -32.63 -35.62 5.85
N TRP A 32 -33.25 -36.64 6.44
CA TRP A 32 -34.14 -37.52 5.68
C TRP A 32 -35.56 -37.00 5.83
N GLU A 33 -36.33 -36.93 4.75
CA GLU A 33 -37.76 -36.62 4.76
C GLU A 33 -38.57 -37.90 4.51
N ALA A 34 -39.71 -38.08 5.20
CA ALA A 34 -40.58 -39.23 4.99
C ALA A 34 -41.62 -38.93 3.89
N VAL A 35 -41.49 -39.61 2.74
CA VAL A 35 -42.42 -39.50 1.61
C VAL A 35 -43.48 -40.62 1.66
N ALA A 36 -44.28 -40.79 0.60
CA ALA A 36 -45.31 -41.83 0.57
C ALA A 36 -44.75 -43.23 0.89
N ASN A 37 -45.41 -43.90 1.85
CA ASN A 37 -45.09 -45.26 2.25
C ASN A 37 -45.37 -46.24 1.10
N LEU A 38 -44.52 -47.26 0.95
CA LEU A 38 -44.79 -48.43 0.13
C LEU A 38 -46.18 -49.02 0.45
N PRO A 39 -46.98 -49.39 -0.57
CA PRO A 39 -48.25 -50.08 -0.38
C PRO A 39 -48.12 -51.35 0.46
N SER A 40 -49.07 -51.54 1.39
CA SER A 40 -49.06 -52.63 2.36
C SER A 40 -49.23 -54.01 1.68
N PRO A 41 -48.49 -55.05 2.10
CA PRO A 41 -47.54 -55.08 3.21
C PRO A 41 -46.15 -54.53 2.87
N GLY A 42 -45.51 -53.88 3.85
CA GLY A 42 -44.10 -53.51 3.78
C GLY A 42 -43.20 -54.74 3.54
N ARG A 43 -42.12 -54.55 2.78
CA ARG A 43 -41.25 -55.61 2.24
C ARG A 43 -39.79 -55.41 2.65
N ARG A 44 -39.07 -56.52 2.82
CA ARG A 44 -37.60 -56.57 3.04
C ARG A 44 -36.92 -57.39 1.96
N TYR A 45 -35.59 -57.33 1.88
CA TYR A 45 -34.80 -58.04 0.86
C TYR A 45 -35.24 -57.69 -0.58
N LEU A 46 -35.81 -56.50 -0.79
CA LEU A 46 -36.08 -55.93 -2.12
C LEU A 46 -34.80 -55.34 -2.73
N ALA A 47 -34.81 -55.12 -4.03
CA ALA A 47 -33.92 -54.15 -4.67
C ALA A 47 -34.66 -52.81 -4.86
N ALA A 48 -33.90 -51.71 -5.00
CA ALA A 48 -34.41 -50.42 -5.48
C ALA A 48 -33.46 -49.85 -6.54
N VAL A 49 -34.02 -49.12 -7.50
CA VAL A 49 -33.33 -48.56 -8.67
C VAL A 49 -34.19 -47.43 -9.25
N SER A 50 -33.59 -46.47 -9.95
CA SER A 50 -34.25 -45.34 -10.62
C SER A 50 -34.26 -45.49 -12.15
N ASP A 51 -35.24 -44.86 -12.82
CA ASP A 51 -35.21 -44.65 -14.28
C ASP A 51 -34.61 -43.27 -14.67
N SER A 52 -34.57 -42.97 -15.96
CA SER A 52 -34.18 -41.68 -16.56
C SER A 52 -34.94 -40.49 -15.95
N ASP A 53 -36.21 -40.71 -15.60
CA ASP A 53 -37.15 -39.69 -15.17
C ASP A 53 -37.18 -39.58 -13.62
N GLY A 54 -36.25 -40.25 -12.93
CA GLY A 54 -36.14 -40.24 -11.48
C GLY A 54 -37.21 -41.04 -10.74
N ARG A 55 -38.05 -41.84 -11.41
CA ARG A 55 -39.04 -42.72 -10.77
C ARG A 55 -38.35 -43.96 -10.18
N ILE A 56 -38.85 -44.46 -9.07
CA ILE A 56 -38.12 -45.41 -8.21
C ILE A 56 -38.85 -46.75 -8.12
N TYR A 57 -38.16 -47.82 -8.45
CA TYR A 57 -38.73 -49.16 -8.62
C TYR A 57 -38.35 -50.06 -7.43
N ALA A 58 -39.32 -50.35 -6.56
CA ALA A 58 -39.19 -51.29 -5.46
C ALA A 58 -39.47 -52.72 -5.95
N ILE A 59 -38.41 -53.47 -6.24
CA ILE A 59 -38.46 -54.72 -7.01
C ILE A 59 -38.44 -55.94 -6.10
N GLY A 60 -39.48 -56.80 -6.24
CA GLY A 60 -39.56 -58.09 -5.59
C GLY A 60 -39.48 -58.01 -4.07
N GLY A 61 -38.68 -58.89 -3.47
CA GLY A 61 -38.40 -58.93 -2.03
C GLY A 61 -39.18 -60.02 -1.28
N TYR A 62 -39.40 -59.80 0.01
CA TYR A 62 -40.04 -60.74 0.93
C TYR A 62 -40.99 -60.03 1.90
N ALA A 63 -42.20 -60.58 2.03
CA ALA A 63 -43.17 -60.20 3.07
C ALA A 63 -43.55 -61.45 3.91
N SER A 64 -44.55 -62.22 3.47
CA SER A 64 -44.86 -63.57 3.96
C SER A 64 -44.28 -64.68 3.07
N SER A 65 -44.08 -64.37 1.79
CA SER A 65 -43.39 -65.16 0.77
C SER A 65 -42.37 -64.27 0.06
N ASN A 66 -41.59 -64.84 -0.87
CA ASN A 66 -40.94 -64.01 -1.88
C ASN A 66 -42.00 -63.30 -2.75
N LEU A 67 -41.62 -62.20 -3.38
CA LEU A 67 -42.49 -61.35 -4.18
C LEU A 67 -41.98 -61.27 -5.62
N ASP A 68 -42.93 -61.26 -6.55
CA ASP A 68 -42.82 -60.91 -7.97
C ASP A 68 -43.24 -59.45 -8.22
N THR A 69 -44.16 -58.92 -7.41
CA THR A 69 -44.68 -57.54 -7.55
C THR A 69 -43.58 -56.50 -7.54
N VAL A 70 -43.63 -55.57 -8.49
CA VAL A 70 -42.83 -54.35 -8.49
C VAL A 70 -43.74 -53.16 -8.24
N GLN A 71 -43.28 -52.19 -7.45
CA GLN A 71 -43.97 -50.91 -7.23
C GLN A 71 -43.10 -49.79 -7.80
N ARG A 72 -43.71 -48.80 -8.45
CA ARG A 72 -43.03 -47.59 -8.94
C ARG A 72 -43.48 -46.39 -8.12
N TYR A 73 -42.54 -45.71 -7.47
CA TYR A 73 -42.75 -44.40 -6.87
C TYR A 73 -42.50 -43.30 -7.88
N ASP A 74 -43.36 -42.31 -7.86
CA ASP A 74 -43.34 -41.14 -8.72
C ASP A 74 -43.08 -39.90 -7.83
N PRO A 75 -41.89 -39.26 -7.92
CA PRO A 75 -41.52 -38.17 -7.03
C PRO A 75 -42.39 -36.92 -7.16
N GLU A 76 -42.82 -36.56 -8.37
CA GLU A 76 -43.63 -35.37 -8.65
C GLU A 76 -44.99 -35.46 -7.98
N THR A 77 -45.64 -36.64 -8.07
CA THR A 77 -46.96 -36.88 -7.47
C THR A 77 -46.90 -37.37 -6.01
N ASN A 78 -45.70 -37.65 -5.49
CA ASN A 78 -45.46 -38.29 -4.18
C ASN A 78 -46.36 -39.52 -3.99
N SER A 79 -46.34 -40.45 -4.95
CA SER A 79 -47.28 -41.57 -5.01
C SER A 79 -46.64 -42.88 -5.47
N TRP A 80 -47.23 -44.02 -5.06
CA TRP A 80 -46.82 -45.36 -5.51
C TRP A 80 -47.87 -45.99 -6.41
N GLY A 81 -47.45 -46.46 -7.58
CA GLY A 81 -48.23 -47.31 -8.48
C GLY A 81 -47.71 -48.76 -8.51
N THR A 82 -48.58 -49.69 -8.89
CA THR A 82 -48.16 -51.06 -9.27
C THR A 82 -47.89 -51.10 -10.77
N ILE A 83 -46.75 -51.66 -11.17
CA ILE A 83 -46.39 -51.91 -12.58
C ILE A 83 -46.42 -53.41 -12.87
N ALA A 84 -45.90 -53.86 -14.03
CA ALA A 84 -45.75 -55.28 -14.30
C ALA A 84 -44.90 -56.01 -13.22
N SER A 85 -45.31 -57.24 -12.88
CA SER A 85 -44.55 -58.14 -12.00
C SER A 85 -43.40 -58.82 -12.74
N LEU A 86 -42.42 -59.28 -11.98
CA LEU A 86 -41.37 -60.19 -12.46
C LEU A 86 -41.94 -61.55 -12.90
N ASN A 87 -41.24 -62.22 -13.81
CA ASN A 87 -41.48 -63.60 -14.20
C ASN A 87 -41.12 -64.59 -13.08
N VAL A 88 -40.15 -64.24 -12.21
CA VAL A 88 -39.73 -65.08 -11.08
C VAL A 88 -39.77 -64.30 -9.76
N ALA A 89 -40.66 -64.73 -8.85
CA ALA A 89 -40.75 -64.19 -7.49
C ALA A 89 -39.47 -64.45 -6.68
N ARG A 90 -38.74 -63.38 -6.36
CA ARG A 90 -37.35 -63.43 -5.84
C ARG A 90 -37.13 -62.46 -4.67
N ARG A 91 -36.40 -62.92 -3.66
CA ARG A 91 -35.91 -62.09 -2.54
C ARG A 91 -34.38 -62.00 -2.55
N SER A 92 -33.84 -60.93 -1.97
CA SER A 92 -32.42 -60.59 -2.04
C SER A 92 -31.81 -60.55 -3.46
N PRO A 93 -32.55 -60.14 -4.53
CA PRO A 93 -31.90 -59.83 -5.79
C PRO A 93 -31.07 -58.55 -5.65
N VAL A 94 -30.30 -58.25 -6.68
CA VAL A 94 -29.78 -56.89 -6.91
C VAL A 94 -30.46 -56.29 -8.13
N ALA A 95 -30.52 -54.97 -8.24
CA ALA A 95 -31.02 -54.31 -9.44
C ALA A 95 -30.19 -53.06 -9.77
N ALA A 96 -30.06 -52.78 -11.06
CA ALA A 96 -29.28 -51.65 -11.59
C ALA A 96 -29.89 -51.17 -12.91
N ARG A 97 -29.63 -49.92 -13.27
CA ARG A 97 -29.92 -49.36 -14.60
C ARG A 97 -28.67 -49.54 -15.47
N GLY A 98 -28.84 -50.14 -16.65
CA GLY A 98 -27.76 -50.33 -17.60
C GLY A 98 -27.54 -49.11 -18.48
N GLY A 99 -26.43 -49.08 -19.23
CA GLY A 99 -26.17 -48.04 -20.24
C GLY A 99 -27.15 -48.02 -21.43
N ASP A 100 -28.02 -49.03 -21.58
CA ASP A 100 -29.15 -49.00 -22.53
C ASP A 100 -30.44 -48.42 -21.91
N GLU A 101 -30.32 -47.77 -20.75
CA GLU A 101 -31.38 -47.12 -19.95
C GLU A 101 -32.48 -48.04 -19.41
N ARG A 102 -32.34 -49.36 -19.60
CA ARG A 102 -33.24 -50.36 -19.01
C ARG A 102 -32.84 -50.72 -17.59
N ILE A 103 -33.84 -51.18 -16.83
CA ILE A 103 -33.67 -51.67 -15.47
C ILE A 103 -33.51 -53.19 -15.48
N TYR A 104 -32.43 -53.69 -14.88
CA TYR A 104 -32.12 -55.11 -14.76
C TYR A 104 -32.27 -55.56 -13.31
N VAL A 105 -32.93 -56.70 -13.08
CA VAL A 105 -32.93 -57.39 -11.79
C VAL A 105 -32.22 -58.73 -11.90
N ILE A 106 -31.20 -58.93 -11.08
CA ILE A 106 -30.21 -59.99 -11.22
C ILE A 106 -30.23 -60.88 -9.98
N GLY A 107 -30.25 -62.20 -10.22
CA GLY A 107 -30.09 -63.21 -9.17
C GLY A 107 -31.14 -63.12 -8.06
N GLY A 108 -30.71 -63.31 -6.82
CA GLY A 108 -31.59 -63.42 -5.65
C GLY A 108 -31.96 -64.87 -5.36
N TYR A 109 -33.01 -65.08 -4.57
CA TYR A 109 -33.43 -66.38 -4.05
C TYR A 109 -34.94 -66.59 -4.25
N SER A 110 -35.31 -67.71 -4.86
CA SER A 110 -36.69 -68.19 -5.00
C SER A 110 -36.96 -69.37 -4.06
N SER A 111 -36.83 -70.61 -4.53
CA SER A 111 -36.59 -71.82 -3.73
C SER A 111 -35.10 -72.19 -3.65
N THR A 112 -34.29 -71.57 -4.51
CA THR A 112 -32.83 -71.66 -4.62
C THR A 112 -32.28 -70.28 -4.97
N GLU A 113 -30.98 -70.05 -4.75
CA GLU A 113 -30.26 -68.94 -5.35
C GLU A 113 -30.31 -68.99 -6.88
N LEU A 114 -30.39 -67.82 -7.52
CA LEU A 114 -30.68 -67.63 -8.95
C LEU A 114 -29.47 -67.07 -9.72
N ASP A 115 -29.32 -67.52 -10.96
CA ASP A 115 -28.41 -67.06 -12.01
C ASP A 115 -29.09 -66.10 -13.02
N SER A 116 -30.42 -66.24 -13.17
CA SER A 116 -31.25 -65.46 -14.08
C SER A 116 -31.23 -63.94 -13.81
N VAL A 117 -31.24 -63.19 -14.92
CA VAL A 117 -31.53 -61.77 -14.98
C VAL A 117 -32.82 -61.52 -15.76
N GLU A 118 -33.65 -60.58 -15.28
CA GLU A 118 -34.81 -60.06 -15.99
C GLU A 118 -34.59 -58.57 -16.28
N VAL A 119 -35.01 -58.10 -17.45
CA VAL A 119 -34.94 -56.70 -17.86
C VAL A 119 -36.33 -56.10 -17.96
N TYR A 120 -36.50 -54.86 -17.52
CA TYR A 120 -37.71 -54.07 -17.67
C TYR A 120 -37.56 -53.07 -18.82
N ASP A 121 -38.55 -53.01 -19.70
CA ASP A 121 -38.69 -51.90 -20.65
C ASP A 121 -39.76 -50.92 -20.13
N PRO A 122 -39.39 -49.67 -19.75
CA PRO A 122 -40.35 -48.69 -19.24
C PRO A 122 -41.40 -48.24 -20.27
N SER A 123 -41.08 -48.32 -21.57
CA SER A 123 -41.97 -47.86 -22.65
C SER A 123 -43.12 -48.84 -22.90
N GLU A 124 -42.85 -50.14 -22.83
CA GLU A 124 -43.86 -51.20 -22.93
C GLU A 124 -44.49 -51.57 -21.57
N ASN A 125 -43.83 -51.23 -20.46
CA ASN A 125 -44.14 -51.72 -19.12
C ASN A 125 -44.12 -53.26 -19.04
N THR A 126 -43.06 -53.88 -19.57
CA THR A 126 -42.88 -55.34 -19.66
C THR A 126 -41.59 -55.81 -18.97
N TRP A 127 -41.64 -56.94 -18.27
CA TRP A 127 -40.45 -57.64 -17.75
C TRP A 127 -40.13 -58.85 -18.63
N THR A 128 -38.93 -58.87 -19.21
CA THR A 128 -38.42 -59.97 -20.04
C THR A 128 -37.34 -60.75 -19.29
N LEU A 129 -37.59 -62.05 -19.06
CA LEU A 129 -36.57 -62.99 -18.60
C LEU A 129 -35.56 -63.26 -19.72
N LEU A 130 -34.28 -62.91 -19.49
CA LEU A 130 -33.23 -63.09 -20.50
C LEU A 130 -32.73 -64.54 -20.53
N THR A 131 -32.25 -64.97 -21.70
CA THR A 131 -31.59 -66.27 -21.89
C THR A 131 -30.12 -66.29 -21.47
N ALA A 132 -29.52 -65.11 -21.26
CA ALA A 132 -28.19 -64.96 -20.71
C ALA A 132 -28.25 -64.98 -19.17
N THR A 133 -27.40 -65.77 -18.54
CA THR A 133 -27.39 -66.02 -17.10
C THR A 133 -25.97 -65.92 -16.54
N MET A 134 -25.85 -65.51 -15.27
CA MET A 134 -24.57 -65.60 -14.54
C MET A 134 -24.04 -67.03 -14.55
N SER A 135 -22.71 -67.18 -14.57
CA SER A 135 -22.06 -68.47 -14.32
C SER A 135 -22.23 -68.92 -12.86
N THR A 136 -22.34 -67.97 -11.93
CA THR A 136 -22.56 -68.24 -10.50
C THR A 136 -23.92 -67.70 -10.05
N ALA A 137 -24.89 -68.60 -9.86
CA ALA A 137 -26.15 -68.28 -9.18
C ALA A 137 -25.89 -67.71 -7.77
N ARG A 138 -26.54 -66.61 -7.40
CA ARG A 138 -26.20 -65.84 -6.19
C ARG A 138 -27.38 -65.05 -5.63
N ALA A 139 -27.44 -64.95 -4.29
CA ALA A 139 -28.36 -64.06 -3.57
C ALA A 139 -27.58 -63.14 -2.62
N ASN A 140 -28.15 -61.98 -2.26
CA ASN A 140 -27.48 -60.97 -1.43
C ASN A 140 -26.09 -60.54 -1.96
N ALA A 141 -25.93 -60.47 -3.29
CA ALA A 141 -24.75 -59.86 -3.92
C ALA A 141 -24.74 -58.34 -3.67
N ALA A 142 -23.62 -57.70 -3.99
CA ALA A 142 -23.57 -56.26 -4.24
C ALA A 142 -23.64 -55.99 -5.75
N VAL A 143 -24.11 -54.80 -6.14
CA VAL A 143 -24.15 -54.37 -7.56
C VAL A 143 -23.75 -52.90 -7.67
N ALA A 144 -23.14 -52.54 -8.79
CA ALA A 144 -23.03 -51.15 -9.24
C ALA A 144 -22.99 -51.10 -10.77
N THR A 145 -23.45 -50.00 -11.38
CA THR A 145 -23.20 -49.72 -12.81
C THR A 145 -21.89 -48.95 -12.93
N GLY A 146 -20.97 -49.44 -13.77
CA GLY A 146 -19.73 -48.73 -14.06
C GLY A 146 -19.96 -47.46 -14.89
N LYS A 147 -18.98 -46.57 -14.94
CA LYS A 147 -19.03 -45.40 -15.86
C LYS A 147 -19.04 -45.79 -17.35
N ASP A 148 -18.70 -47.04 -17.65
CA ASP A 148 -18.79 -47.67 -18.97
C ASP A 148 -20.19 -48.24 -19.28
N GLY A 149 -21.18 -48.01 -18.41
CA GLY A 149 -22.56 -48.47 -18.57
C GLY A 149 -22.79 -49.96 -18.27
N ARG A 150 -21.74 -50.73 -17.95
CA ARG A 150 -21.84 -52.16 -17.65
C ARG A 150 -22.24 -52.41 -16.19
N ILE A 151 -22.92 -53.52 -15.93
CA ILE A 151 -23.47 -53.84 -14.59
C ILE A 151 -22.58 -54.86 -13.89
N TYR A 152 -21.90 -54.44 -12.83
CA TYR A 152 -20.95 -55.25 -12.08
C TYR A 152 -21.61 -55.88 -10.85
N VAL A 153 -21.43 -57.19 -10.66
CA VAL A 153 -22.10 -57.99 -9.62
C VAL A 153 -21.07 -58.75 -8.78
N PHE A 154 -20.99 -58.39 -7.49
CA PHE A 154 -19.91 -58.85 -6.60
C PHE A 154 -20.43 -59.76 -5.48
N GLY A 155 -19.80 -60.93 -5.35
CA GLY A 155 -20.02 -61.85 -4.22
C GLY A 155 -21.47 -62.26 -4.02
N GLY A 156 -21.93 -62.14 -2.77
CA GLY A 156 -23.21 -62.71 -2.33
C GLY A 156 -23.02 -64.11 -1.77
N ARG A 157 -24.05 -64.95 -1.84
CA ARG A 157 -24.01 -66.34 -1.36
C ARG A 157 -24.69 -67.30 -2.32
N ASN A 158 -24.25 -68.56 -2.27
CA ASN A 158 -24.86 -69.72 -2.92
C ASN A 158 -24.84 -70.92 -1.95
N ALA A 159 -25.96 -71.64 -1.81
CA ALA A 159 -26.12 -72.72 -0.84
C ALA A 159 -25.71 -72.34 0.60
N GLY A 160 -25.91 -71.07 0.97
CA GLY A 160 -25.48 -70.50 2.25
C GLY A 160 -23.98 -70.16 2.39
N THR A 161 -23.13 -70.47 1.39
CA THR A 161 -21.69 -70.15 1.39
C THR A 161 -21.46 -68.75 0.79
N PRO A 162 -20.68 -67.85 1.42
CA PRO A 162 -20.32 -66.56 0.83
C PRO A 162 -19.41 -66.74 -0.40
N LEU A 163 -19.57 -65.85 -1.38
CA LEU A 163 -18.85 -65.87 -2.65
C LEU A 163 -17.78 -64.77 -2.69
N ALA A 164 -16.64 -65.08 -3.31
CA ALA A 164 -15.66 -64.09 -3.77
C ALA A 164 -15.84 -63.72 -5.25
N THR A 165 -16.50 -64.57 -6.05
CA THR A 165 -16.63 -64.39 -7.50
C THR A 165 -17.34 -63.08 -7.84
N ALA A 166 -16.83 -62.40 -8.87
CA ALA A 166 -17.41 -61.21 -9.45
C ALA A 166 -17.69 -61.47 -10.93
N GLU A 167 -18.79 -60.92 -11.44
CA GLU A 167 -19.21 -61.06 -12.83
C GLU A 167 -19.74 -59.71 -13.32
N VAL A 168 -19.46 -59.35 -14.56
CA VAL A 168 -19.99 -58.15 -15.22
C VAL A 168 -20.97 -58.56 -16.32
N PHE A 169 -22.04 -57.79 -16.46
CA PHE A 169 -23.03 -57.93 -17.52
C PHE A 169 -22.99 -56.70 -18.43
N ASP A 170 -22.93 -56.96 -19.74
CA ASP A 170 -23.07 -55.92 -20.75
C ASP A 170 -24.56 -55.76 -21.14
N PRO A 171 -25.20 -54.59 -20.93
CA PRO A 171 -26.62 -54.40 -21.27
C PRO A 171 -26.92 -54.41 -22.77
N VAL A 172 -25.94 -54.00 -23.59
CA VAL A 172 -26.07 -53.82 -25.05
C VAL A 172 -25.93 -55.17 -25.75
N ASP A 173 -24.83 -55.88 -25.51
CA ASP A 173 -24.56 -57.21 -26.06
C ASP A 173 -25.32 -58.33 -25.31
N ARG A 174 -25.79 -58.05 -24.10
CA ARG A 174 -26.50 -58.99 -23.20
C ARG A 174 -25.67 -60.22 -22.84
N THR A 175 -24.37 -60.01 -22.70
CA THR A 175 -23.36 -61.04 -22.36
C THR A 175 -22.93 -60.95 -20.91
N TRP A 176 -22.47 -62.08 -20.35
CA TRP A 176 -21.87 -62.16 -19.01
C TRP A 176 -20.39 -62.51 -19.14
N GLU A 177 -19.54 -61.79 -18.40
CA GLU A 177 -18.11 -62.03 -18.27
C GLU A 177 -17.74 -62.26 -16.80
N SER A 178 -16.86 -63.22 -16.53
CA SER A 178 -16.30 -63.45 -15.20
C SER A 178 -15.00 -62.65 -15.05
N ILE A 179 -14.98 -61.74 -14.09
CA ILE A 179 -13.85 -60.85 -13.79
C ILE A 179 -13.09 -61.35 -12.55
N GLU A 180 -11.96 -60.72 -12.22
CA GLU A 180 -11.12 -61.11 -11.09
C GLU A 180 -11.95 -61.16 -9.78
N PRO A 181 -11.91 -62.26 -9.00
CA PRO A 181 -12.68 -62.38 -7.77
C PRO A 181 -12.20 -61.40 -6.68
N MET A 182 -13.15 -60.98 -5.84
CA MET A 182 -12.87 -60.13 -4.67
C MET A 182 -11.78 -60.74 -3.76
N PRO A 183 -10.89 -59.91 -3.16
CA PRO A 183 -9.91 -60.37 -2.16
C PRO A 183 -10.51 -61.12 -0.95
N ARG A 184 -11.80 -60.91 -0.63
CA ARG A 184 -12.50 -61.52 0.50
C ARG A 184 -13.92 -61.95 0.11
N ALA A 185 -14.27 -63.21 0.39
CA ALA A 185 -15.62 -63.75 0.16
C ALA A 185 -16.63 -63.17 1.17
N ARG A 186 -17.72 -62.57 0.68
CA ARG A 186 -18.72 -61.85 1.51
C ARG A 186 -20.11 -61.83 0.87
N TRP A 187 -21.13 -61.76 1.73
CA TRP A 187 -22.54 -61.61 1.32
C TRP A 187 -23.22 -60.46 2.06
N GLY A 188 -24.23 -59.86 1.45
CA GLY A 188 -24.92 -58.68 2.00
C GLY A 188 -24.03 -57.45 2.10
N ALA A 189 -22.98 -57.37 1.28
CA ALA A 189 -22.26 -56.12 1.05
C ALA A 189 -23.11 -55.18 0.19
N ALA A 190 -22.75 -53.90 0.16
CA ALA A 190 -23.24 -52.95 -0.84
C ALA A 190 -22.10 -52.56 -1.79
N ALA A 191 -22.41 -51.94 -2.93
CA ALA A 191 -21.40 -51.36 -3.81
C ALA A 191 -21.89 -50.02 -4.37
N ALA A 192 -20.95 -49.15 -4.73
CA ALA A 192 -21.20 -47.87 -5.38
C ALA A 192 -20.01 -47.51 -6.28
N THR A 193 -20.28 -46.84 -7.41
CA THR A 193 -19.26 -46.35 -8.35
C THR A 193 -18.92 -44.92 -8.00
N ALA A 194 -17.68 -44.66 -7.59
CA ALA A 194 -17.22 -43.35 -7.17
C ALA A 194 -17.13 -42.34 -8.33
N ALA A 195 -16.97 -41.06 -7.98
CA ALA A 195 -16.81 -39.97 -8.94
C ALA A 195 -15.55 -40.09 -9.82
N ASP A 196 -14.57 -40.92 -9.46
CA ASP A 196 -13.43 -41.27 -10.33
C ASP A 196 -13.79 -42.35 -11.37
N GLY A 197 -14.62 -43.33 -11.00
CA GLY A 197 -15.05 -44.47 -11.82
C GLY A 197 -14.78 -45.83 -11.17
N ARG A 198 -14.03 -45.88 -10.06
CA ARG A 198 -13.77 -47.11 -9.30
C ARG A 198 -15.02 -47.55 -8.52
N ILE A 199 -15.15 -48.85 -8.29
CA ILE A 199 -16.31 -49.46 -7.63
C ILE A 199 -15.92 -49.96 -6.24
N TYR A 200 -16.52 -49.35 -5.21
CA TYR A 200 -16.22 -49.62 -3.81
C TYR A 200 -17.17 -50.71 -3.29
N VAL A 201 -16.67 -51.90 -2.95
CA VAL A 201 -17.48 -52.98 -2.38
C VAL A 201 -17.35 -53.01 -0.86
N ILE A 202 -18.45 -52.66 -0.18
CA ILE A 202 -18.45 -52.16 1.20
C ILE A 202 -19.10 -53.16 2.16
N GLY A 203 -18.34 -53.58 3.17
CA GLY A 203 -18.82 -54.34 4.32
C GLY A 203 -19.40 -55.71 3.97
N GLY A 204 -20.58 -56.01 4.50
CA GLY A 204 -21.25 -57.31 4.37
C GLY A 204 -20.96 -58.24 5.53
N ALA A 205 -21.07 -59.54 5.32
CA ALA A 205 -20.78 -60.56 6.32
C ALA A 205 -19.94 -61.73 5.79
N ASP A 206 -19.12 -62.27 6.69
CA ASP A 206 -18.21 -63.40 6.43
C ASP A 206 -18.91 -64.78 6.53
N ALA A 207 -18.12 -65.85 6.39
CA ALA A 207 -18.57 -67.24 6.52
C ALA A 207 -19.02 -67.62 7.95
N SER A 208 -18.71 -66.81 8.96
CA SER A 208 -19.22 -66.95 10.33
C SER A 208 -20.51 -66.16 10.56
N ASN A 209 -21.07 -65.53 9.52
CA ASN A 209 -22.19 -64.58 9.62
C ASN A 209 -21.88 -63.37 10.53
N LYS A 210 -20.60 -63.02 10.68
CA LYS A 210 -20.17 -61.81 11.39
C LYS A 210 -20.17 -60.63 10.40
N PRO A 211 -20.79 -59.49 10.75
CA PRO A 211 -20.63 -58.26 9.97
C PRO A 211 -19.16 -57.82 9.90
N ILE A 212 -18.73 -57.36 8.73
CA ILE A 212 -17.36 -56.87 8.48
C ILE A 212 -17.35 -55.40 8.08
N ALA A 213 -16.23 -54.73 8.34
CA ALA A 213 -16.02 -53.30 8.09
C ALA A 213 -15.19 -53.01 6.83
N PHE A 214 -14.58 -54.04 6.24
CA PHE A 214 -13.65 -53.90 5.11
C PHE A 214 -14.34 -53.33 3.88
N VAL A 215 -13.63 -52.46 3.18
CA VAL A 215 -13.92 -52.03 1.81
C VAL A 215 -12.79 -52.56 0.93
N ASP A 216 -13.14 -53.12 -0.23
CA ASP A 216 -12.18 -53.38 -1.30
C ASP A 216 -12.68 -52.67 -2.55
N ILE A 217 -11.75 -52.09 -3.30
CA ILE A 217 -12.06 -51.23 -4.44
C ILE A 217 -11.67 -51.99 -5.70
N TYR A 218 -12.56 -52.00 -6.68
CA TYR A 218 -12.32 -52.55 -8.02
C TYR A 218 -12.18 -51.40 -9.00
N ASP A 219 -11.19 -51.45 -9.90
CA ASP A 219 -11.08 -50.50 -10.99
C ASP A 219 -11.52 -51.14 -12.33
N PRO A 220 -12.64 -50.70 -12.92
CA PRO A 220 -13.06 -51.13 -14.25
C PRO A 220 -12.05 -50.85 -15.39
N ALA A 221 -11.15 -49.87 -15.24
CA ALA A 221 -10.24 -49.46 -16.30
C ALA A 221 -8.98 -50.35 -16.41
N THR A 222 -8.38 -50.73 -15.28
CA THR A 222 -7.30 -51.74 -15.22
C THR A 222 -7.81 -53.17 -15.13
N GLY A 223 -9.02 -53.37 -14.58
CA GLY A 223 -9.58 -54.67 -14.26
C GLY A 223 -9.07 -55.29 -12.97
N GLU A 224 -8.30 -54.56 -12.16
CA GLU A 224 -7.64 -55.04 -10.94
C GLU A 224 -8.40 -54.66 -9.65
N TRP A 225 -8.00 -55.27 -8.53
CA TRP A 225 -8.50 -54.95 -7.19
C TRP A 225 -7.44 -54.20 -6.38
N GLU A 226 -7.83 -53.07 -5.80
CA GLU A 226 -7.13 -52.41 -4.71
C GLU A 226 -7.68 -52.94 -3.37
N PRO A 227 -6.95 -53.83 -2.66
CA PRO A 227 -7.38 -54.34 -1.37
C PRO A 227 -7.20 -53.28 -0.27
N GLU A 228 -8.09 -53.29 0.72
CA GLU A 228 -7.99 -52.45 1.94
C GLU A 228 -8.21 -50.95 1.72
N GLY A 229 -9.28 -50.59 1.01
CA GLY A 229 -9.84 -49.24 1.04
C GLY A 229 -10.38 -48.85 2.44
N PRO A 230 -10.74 -47.56 2.65
CA PRO A 230 -11.15 -47.02 3.93
C PRO A 230 -12.21 -47.87 4.65
N SER A 231 -11.83 -48.50 5.76
CA SER A 231 -12.72 -49.41 6.49
C SER A 231 -13.74 -48.65 7.34
N LEU A 232 -14.98 -49.14 7.35
CA LEU A 232 -16.09 -48.55 8.10
C LEU A 232 -15.79 -48.45 9.61
N PRO A 233 -16.19 -47.36 10.29
CA PRO A 233 -16.12 -47.24 11.76
C PRO A 233 -16.83 -48.38 12.53
N SER A 234 -17.83 -49.00 11.91
CA SER A 234 -18.46 -50.23 12.40
C SER A 234 -18.86 -51.17 11.26
N GLY A 235 -18.56 -52.47 11.44
CA GLY A 235 -18.90 -53.51 10.48
C GLY A 235 -20.39 -53.80 10.43
N ARG A 236 -20.96 -53.87 9.23
CA ARG A 236 -22.41 -53.97 8.97
C ARG A 236 -22.68 -54.78 7.70
N ARG A 237 -23.86 -55.40 7.61
CA ARG A 237 -24.37 -56.10 6.42
C ARG A 237 -25.77 -55.62 6.03
N GLU A 238 -26.20 -55.93 4.82
CA GLU A 238 -27.55 -55.66 4.30
C GLU A 238 -27.94 -54.17 4.45
N MET A 239 -26.94 -53.30 4.24
CA MET A 239 -27.05 -51.85 4.04
C MET A 239 -27.34 -51.53 2.58
N GLY A 240 -27.62 -50.27 2.26
CA GLY A 240 -27.46 -49.75 0.89
C GLY A 240 -26.19 -48.90 0.76
N ALA A 241 -25.69 -48.75 -0.46
CA ALA A 241 -24.69 -47.76 -0.81
C ALA A 241 -25.03 -47.10 -2.16
N VAL A 242 -24.77 -45.81 -2.29
CA VAL A 242 -24.85 -45.01 -3.53
C VAL A 242 -23.81 -43.90 -3.48
N THR A 243 -23.43 -43.35 -4.62
CA THR A 243 -22.64 -42.11 -4.71
C THR A 243 -23.59 -40.93 -4.86
N GLY A 244 -23.43 -39.89 -4.06
CA GLY A 244 -24.22 -38.65 -4.11
C GLY A 244 -23.83 -37.75 -5.27
N ALA A 245 -24.64 -36.71 -5.52
CA ALA A 245 -24.30 -35.66 -6.50
C ALA A 245 -23.10 -34.78 -6.07
N ASP A 246 -22.74 -34.82 -4.78
CA ASP A 246 -21.49 -34.29 -4.21
C ASP A 246 -20.25 -35.17 -4.49
N GLY A 247 -20.44 -36.32 -5.17
CA GLY A 247 -19.40 -37.31 -5.45
C GLY A 247 -19.03 -38.22 -4.28
N ARG A 248 -19.64 -38.06 -3.10
CA ARG A 248 -19.32 -38.81 -1.88
C ARG A 248 -20.13 -40.11 -1.81
N ILE A 249 -19.57 -41.18 -1.24
CA ILE A 249 -20.25 -42.48 -1.14
C ILE A 249 -21.04 -42.54 0.18
N TYR A 250 -22.37 -42.66 0.06
CA TYR A 250 -23.30 -42.76 1.18
C TYR A 250 -23.63 -44.22 1.51
N VAL A 251 -23.27 -44.66 2.72
CA VAL A 251 -23.59 -45.98 3.28
C VAL A 251 -24.74 -45.85 4.26
N ILE A 252 -25.87 -46.49 3.95
CA ILE A 252 -27.17 -46.18 4.56
C ILE A 252 -27.71 -47.38 5.33
N GLY A 253 -27.83 -47.21 6.65
CA GLY A 253 -28.41 -48.17 7.60
C GLY A 253 -27.66 -49.51 7.65
N GLY A 254 -28.43 -50.60 7.67
CA GLY A 254 -27.90 -51.98 7.70
C GLY A 254 -28.03 -52.66 9.07
N TYR A 255 -27.40 -53.83 9.18
CA TYR A 255 -27.41 -54.68 10.37
C TYR A 255 -25.99 -54.89 10.92
N ASP A 256 -25.77 -54.52 12.18
CA ASP A 256 -24.53 -54.79 12.93
C ASP A 256 -24.76 -55.88 14.01
N VAL A 257 -24.98 -55.49 15.26
CA VAL A 257 -25.64 -56.29 16.30
C VAL A 257 -27.16 -56.17 16.15
N ASN A 258 -27.66 -55.00 15.70
CA ASN A 258 -29.08 -54.68 15.49
C ASN A 258 -29.29 -54.00 14.13
N ALA A 259 -30.52 -53.63 13.80
CA ALA A 259 -30.80 -52.67 12.72
C ALA A 259 -30.34 -51.26 13.13
N THR A 260 -29.61 -50.54 12.27
CA THR A 260 -29.17 -49.16 12.50
C THR A 260 -29.89 -48.15 11.61
N ASN A 261 -29.98 -46.90 12.06
CA ASN A 261 -30.37 -45.74 11.24
C ASN A 261 -29.19 -44.86 10.84
N SER A 262 -27.96 -45.20 11.26
CA SER A 262 -26.77 -44.44 10.87
C SER A 262 -26.61 -44.39 9.35
N VAL A 263 -26.28 -43.21 8.86
CA VAL A 263 -25.74 -42.98 7.52
C VAL A 263 -24.30 -42.52 7.68
N LEU A 264 -23.40 -43.02 6.86
CA LEU A 264 -22.03 -42.52 6.77
C LEU A 264 -21.76 -42.04 5.34
N SER A 265 -20.99 -40.98 5.20
CA SER A 265 -20.44 -40.49 3.93
C SER A 265 -18.94 -40.75 3.87
N LEU A 266 -18.41 -41.00 2.68
CA LEU A 266 -16.97 -41.10 2.41
C LEU A 266 -16.65 -40.23 1.21
N ASP A 267 -15.66 -39.34 1.33
CA ASP A 267 -15.04 -38.75 0.14
C ASP A 267 -13.99 -39.72 -0.42
N PRO A 268 -14.05 -40.10 -1.71
CA PRO A 268 -13.00 -40.89 -2.33
C PRO A 268 -11.61 -40.22 -2.32
N ARG A 269 -11.55 -38.88 -2.14
CA ARG A 269 -10.31 -38.09 -2.19
C ARG A 269 -9.56 -38.03 -0.85
N ASP A 270 -10.27 -37.90 0.26
CA ASP A 270 -9.67 -37.84 1.61
C ASP A 270 -9.59 -39.21 2.31
N GLY A 271 -10.45 -40.16 1.94
CA GLY A 271 -10.49 -41.49 2.54
C GLY A 271 -11.13 -41.56 3.93
N ILE A 272 -11.87 -40.54 4.37
CA ILE A 272 -12.43 -40.41 5.73
C ILE A 272 -13.94 -40.71 5.74
N TRP A 273 -14.36 -41.56 6.68
CA TRP A 273 -15.77 -41.82 6.95
C TRP A 273 -16.36 -40.77 7.92
N GLU A 274 -17.25 -39.93 7.41
CA GLU A 274 -18.05 -38.97 8.18
C GLU A 274 -19.42 -39.54 8.58
N ALA A 275 -20.07 -38.90 9.55
CA ALA A 275 -21.42 -39.27 10.00
C ALA A 275 -22.48 -38.34 9.37
N GLY A 276 -23.25 -38.87 8.43
CA GLY A 276 -24.35 -38.16 7.78
C GLY A 276 -25.65 -38.20 8.60
N ALA A 277 -26.65 -37.44 8.15
CA ALA A 277 -27.96 -37.38 8.80
C ALA A 277 -28.59 -38.79 8.92
N PRO A 278 -29.05 -39.21 10.11
CA PRO A 278 -29.59 -40.54 10.31
C PRO A 278 -31.02 -40.67 9.79
N LEU A 279 -31.39 -41.88 9.32
CA LEU A 279 -32.77 -42.20 8.95
C LEU A 279 -33.73 -41.99 10.14
N LYS A 280 -34.96 -41.55 9.88
CA LYS A 280 -36.03 -41.44 10.88
C LYS A 280 -36.40 -42.81 11.46
N GLN A 281 -36.19 -43.90 10.71
CA GLN A 281 -36.33 -45.28 11.23
C GLN A 281 -35.15 -46.19 10.87
N ALA A 282 -34.56 -46.81 11.91
CA ALA A 282 -33.50 -47.81 11.78
C ALA A 282 -33.98 -49.05 11.01
N ARG A 283 -33.17 -49.54 10.07
CA ARG A 283 -33.58 -50.54 9.08
C ARG A 283 -32.38 -51.24 8.42
N TYR A 284 -32.59 -52.50 8.02
CA TYR A 284 -31.68 -53.26 7.15
C TYR A 284 -32.47 -54.00 6.07
N ALA A 285 -31.77 -54.55 5.08
CA ALA A 285 -32.37 -55.25 3.94
C ALA A 285 -33.44 -54.41 3.22
N MET A 286 -33.20 -53.10 3.13
CA MET A 286 -33.98 -52.13 2.37
C MET A 286 -33.45 -52.05 0.93
N GLY A 287 -34.22 -51.44 0.03
CA GLY A 287 -33.65 -50.92 -1.21
C GLY A 287 -33.11 -49.51 -0.99
N VAL A 288 -31.97 -49.17 -1.57
CA VAL A 288 -31.47 -47.78 -1.64
C VAL A 288 -31.16 -47.48 -3.10
N THR A 289 -31.47 -46.27 -3.55
CA THR A 289 -31.13 -45.79 -4.89
C THR A 289 -30.96 -44.27 -4.90
N ILE A 290 -30.41 -43.74 -5.97
CA ILE A 290 -30.29 -42.30 -6.24
C ILE A 290 -30.96 -41.99 -7.58
N THR A 291 -31.64 -40.85 -7.66
CA THR A 291 -32.23 -40.35 -8.91
C THR A 291 -31.19 -39.59 -9.75
N PRO A 292 -31.38 -39.40 -11.07
CA PRO A 292 -30.50 -38.57 -11.88
C PRO A 292 -30.34 -37.13 -11.36
N ALA A 293 -31.37 -36.61 -10.67
CA ALA A 293 -31.35 -35.32 -9.97
C ALA A 293 -30.64 -35.37 -8.59
N GLY A 294 -29.79 -36.36 -8.32
CA GLY A 294 -28.98 -36.46 -7.10
C GLY A 294 -29.71 -36.86 -5.82
N VAL A 295 -31.04 -36.93 -5.81
CA VAL A 295 -31.82 -37.23 -4.60
C VAL A 295 -31.74 -38.73 -4.28
N ILE A 296 -31.23 -39.07 -3.09
CA ILE A 296 -31.11 -40.45 -2.57
C ILE A 296 -32.42 -40.88 -1.88
N TYR A 297 -32.82 -42.14 -2.03
CA TYR A 297 -34.02 -42.71 -1.38
C TYR A 297 -33.72 -44.04 -0.69
N ALA A 298 -34.26 -44.22 0.52
CA ALA A 298 -34.22 -45.44 1.31
C ALA A 298 -35.64 -46.04 1.42
N VAL A 299 -35.81 -47.25 0.89
CA VAL A 299 -37.11 -47.85 0.54
C VAL A 299 -37.36 -49.14 1.32
N GLY A 300 -38.32 -49.11 2.25
CA GLY A 300 -38.76 -50.29 3.00
C GLY A 300 -37.70 -50.91 3.92
N GLY A 301 -37.63 -52.24 3.96
CA GLY A 301 -36.64 -53.00 4.76
C GLY A 301 -37.23 -53.72 5.98
N TYR A 302 -36.39 -53.98 6.98
CA TYR A 302 -36.76 -54.67 8.22
C TYR A 302 -36.08 -54.06 9.45
N ASN A 303 -36.76 -54.14 10.60
CA ASN A 303 -36.21 -53.84 11.92
C ASN A 303 -36.64 -54.93 12.91
N THR A 304 -37.75 -54.72 13.64
CA THR A 304 -38.46 -55.76 14.41
C THR A 304 -39.59 -56.39 13.59
N SER A 305 -40.13 -55.64 12.63
CA SER A 305 -41.07 -56.06 11.58
C SER A 305 -40.56 -55.61 10.20
N THR A 306 -41.28 -55.93 9.12
CA THR A 306 -41.05 -55.21 7.85
C THR A 306 -41.41 -53.74 8.00
N VAL A 307 -40.69 -52.90 7.25
CA VAL A 307 -40.85 -51.45 7.20
C VAL A 307 -41.51 -51.11 5.86
N SER A 308 -42.52 -50.22 5.89
CA SER A 308 -43.18 -49.69 4.69
C SER A 308 -42.82 -48.24 4.39
N SER A 309 -42.11 -47.54 5.28
CA SER A 309 -41.74 -46.15 5.06
C SER A 309 -40.65 -46.00 3.99
N THR A 310 -40.82 -44.96 3.20
CA THR A 310 -39.87 -44.48 2.20
C THR A 310 -39.33 -43.16 2.72
N GLU A 311 -38.02 -43.03 2.79
CA GLU A 311 -37.35 -41.80 3.19
C GLU A 311 -36.52 -41.28 2.01
N ARG A 312 -36.53 -39.97 1.75
CA ARG A 312 -35.63 -39.31 0.78
C ARG A 312 -34.59 -38.47 1.52
N PHE A 313 -33.36 -38.43 1.04
CA PHE A 313 -32.34 -37.54 1.56
C PHE A 313 -32.57 -36.14 0.98
N VAL A 314 -32.62 -35.13 1.83
CA VAL A 314 -32.85 -33.74 1.46
C VAL A 314 -31.75 -32.91 2.09
N THR A 315 -30.96 -32.23 1.26
CA THR A 315 -30.26 -31.03 1.69
C THR A 315 -31.34 -30.01 2.00
N ILE A 316 -31.58 -29.68 3.26
CA ILE A 316 -32.43 -28.54 3.59
C ILE A 316 -31.70 -27.33 3.02
N ALA A 317 -32.31 -26.68 2.03
CA ALA A 317 -32.06 -25.28 1.78
C ALA A 317 -32.46 -24.58 3.08
N VAL A 318 -31.47 -24.31 3.92
CA VAL A 318 -31.58 -23.26 4.92
C VAL A 318 -31.96 -22.00 4.12
N ASP A 319 -32.86 -21.16 4.63
CA ASP A 319 -32.84 -19.77 4.18
C ASP A 319 -31.39 -19.30 4.31
N ASP A 320 -30.85 -18.61 3.30
CA ASP A 320 -29.49 -18.10 3.46
C ASP A 320 -29.45 -17.17 4.68
N LEU A 321 -28.45 -17.36 5.53
CA LEU A 321 -28.22 -16.60 6.75
C LEU A 321 -26.78 -16.08 6.82
N ALA A 322 -25.95 -16.41 5.84
CA ALA A 322 -24.66 -15.78 5.64
C ALA A 322 -24.91 -14.52 4.80
N PRO A 323 -24.47 -13.33 5.23
CA PRO A 323 -24.46 -12.18 4.34
C PRO A 323 -23.31 -12.30 3.32
N PRO A 324 -23.47 -11.68 2.13
CA PRO A 324 -22.44 -11.63 1.11
C PRO A 324 -21.26 -10.80 1.61
N VAL A 325 -20.04 -11.18 1.21
CA VAL A 325 -18.79 -10.52 1.64
C VAL A 325 -18.32 -9.56 0.56
N THR A 326 -18.16 -8.27 0.90
CA THR A 326 -17.49 -7.31 0.02
C THR A 326 -15.97 -7.31 0.13
N THR A 327 -15.32 -6.98 -0.99
CA THR A 327 -13.91 -6.62 -1.09
C THR A 327 -13.80 -5.27 -1.79
N VAL A 328 -12.93 -4.39 -1.30
CA VAL A 328 -12.61 -3.11 -1.92
C VAL A 328 -11.20 -3.14 -2.49
N ASP A 329 -11.06 -2.67 -3.72
CA ASP A 329 -9.80 -2.36 -4.38
C ASP A 329 -9.71 -0.83 -4.60
N LEU A 330 -8.49 -0.29 -4.55
CA LEU A 330 -8.23 1.16 -4.56
C LEU A 330 -7.11 1.47 -5.55
N ASP A 331 -7.45 2.13 -6.65
CA ASP A 331 -6.47 2.59 -7.65
C ASP A 331 -6.34 4.13 -7.58
N GLY A 332 -5.14 4.62 -7.30
CA GLY A 332 -4.86 6.04 -7.12
C GLY A 332 -3.35 6.30 -6.96
N PRO A 333 -2.90 7.56 -7.04
CA PRO A 333 -1.48 7.89 -6.91
C PRO A 333 -1.02 7.76 -5.45
N ASP A 334 -0.33 6.66 -5.14
CA ASP A 334 0.25 6.36 -3.83
C ASP A 334 0.99 7.57 -3.22
N GLY A 335 0.60 7.95 -2.01
CA GLY A 335 1.31 8.88 -1.15
C GLY A 335 2.05 8.19 0.00
N THR A 336 2.65 8.99 0.88
CA THR A 336 3.28 8.51 2.12
C THR A 336 2.26 8.41 3.26
N ASN A 337 2.63 7.68 4.33
CA ASN A 337 1.88 7.60 5.59
C ASN A 337 0.41 7.13 5.50
N GLY A 338 0.03 6.45 4.41
CA GLY A 338 -1.36 6.02 4.17
C GLY A 338 -2.28 7.14 3.69
N TRP A 339 -1.76 8.02 2.84
CA TRP A 339 -2.50 9.01 2.05
C TRP A 339 -2.33 8.72 0.55
N PHE A 340 -3.21 9.27 -0.27
CA PHE A 340 -3.07 9.36 -1.73
C PHE A 340 -2.84 10.82 -2.15
N THR A 341 -2.02 11.04 -3.18
CA THR A 341 -1.63 12.38 -3.68
C THR A 341 -2.53 12.89 -4.82
N GLY A 342 -3.78 12.43 -4.86
CA GLY A 342 -4.71 12.67 -5.97
C GLY A 342 -5.91 11.72 -5.94
N PRO A 343 -6.79 11.82 -6.95
CA PRO A 343 -8.05 11.07 -6.99
C PRO A 343 -7.89 9.56 -6.82
N VAL A 344 -8.79 8.96 -6.04
CA VAL A 344 -8.82 7.51 -5.75
C VAL A 344 -10.05 6.90 -6.40
N THR A 345 -9.84 5.88 -7.23
CA THR A 345 -10.87 5.05 -7.83
C THR A 345 -11.15 3.86 -6.92
N VAL A 346 -12.32 3.88 -6.29
CA VAL A 346 -12.85 2.80 -5.45
C VAL A 346 -13.55 1.79 -6.34
N THR A 347 -13.00 0.57 -6.41
CA THR A 347 -13.66 -0.57 -7.06
C THR A 347 -14.16 -1.53 -5.98
N LEU A 348 -15.49 -1.57 -5.80
CA LEU A 348 -16.12 -2.58 -4.95
C LEU A 348 -16.42 -3.84 -5.74
N SER A 349 -16.35 -4.98 -5.06
CA SER A 349 -16.81 -6.29 -5.53
C SER A 349 -17.40 -7.06 -4.35
N ALA A 350 -18.28 -8.01 -4.61
CA ALA A 350 -18.85 -8.86 -3.57
C ALA A 350 -18.90 -10.31 -4.05
N ARG A 351 -18.84 -11.24 -3.10
CA ARG A 351 -19.01 -12.67 -3.33
C ARG A 351 -19.90 -13.25 -2.25
N ASP A 352 -20.68 -14.23 -2.66
CA ASP A 352 -21.51 -15.04 -1.79
C ASP A 352 -21.25 -16.52 -2.14
N GLU A 353 -21.37 -17.41 -1.15
CA GLU A 353 -21.15 -18.85 -1.31
C GLU A 353 -22.45 -19.67 -1.24
N GLN A 354 -23.58 -19.05 -0.91
CA GLN A 354 -24.84 -19.71 -0.56
C GLN A 354 -26.05 -19.16 -1.34
N SER A 355 -26.02 -17.90 -1.80
CA SER A 355 -26.98 -17.32 -2.73
C SER A 355 -26.33 -16.39 -3.78
N GLU A 356 -27.12 -15.67 -4.58
CA GLU A 356 -26.59 -14.64 -5.51
C GLU A 356 -26.56 -13.26 -4.84
N VAL A 357 -25.51 -12.47 -5.07
CA VAL A 357 -25.45 -11.05 -4.65
C VAL A 357 -26.53 -10.24 -5.38
N GLN A 358 -27.46 -9.65 -4.64
CA GLN A 358 -28.53 -8.78 -5.15
C GLN A 358 -28.02 -7.38 -5.49
N GLY A 359 -27.05 -6.87 -4.75
CA GLY A 359 -26.47 -5.55 -4.97
C GLY A 359 -25.38 -5.19 -3.95
N ILE A 360 -24.58 -4.19 -4.30
CA ILE A 360 -23.59 -3.57 -3.42
C ILE A 360 -24.06 -2.14 -3.16
N HIS A 361 -24.01 -1.70 -1.92
CA HIS A 361 -24.40 -0.37 -1.46
C HIS A 361 -23.19 0.35 -0.89
N TYR A 362 -23.05 1.65 -1.15
CA TYR A 362 -21.98 2.46 -0.58
C TYR A 362 -22.48 3.86 -0.19
N ARG A 363 -21.73 4.52 0.67
CA ARG A 363 -21.84 5.96 0.93
C ARG A 363 -20.47 6.53 1.30
N ILE A 364 -20.36 7.84 1.17
CA ILE A 364 -19.18 8.62 1.54
C ILE A 364 -19.61 9.61 2.64
N ASP A 365 -18.77 9.76 3.67
CA ASP A 365 -18.90 10.73 4.77
C ASP A 365 -20.25 10.71 5.51
N GLY A 366 -20.82 9.52 5.68
CA GLY A 366 -22.09 9.31 6.38
C GLY A 366 -23.31 9.85 5.62
N GLY A 367 -23.21 10.06 4.30
CA GLY A 367 -24.30 10.48 3.44
C GLY A 367 -25.43 9.45 3.26
N GLU A 368 -26.31 9.70 2.29
CA GLU A 368 -27.31 8.72 1.87
C GLU A 368 -26.64 7.53 1.16
N TRP A 369 -27.20 6.32 1.35
CA TRP A 369 -26.75 5.11 0.67
C TRP A 369 -27.08 5.14 -0.82
N GLN A 370 -26.17 4.61 -1.65
CA GLN A 370 -26.27 4.56 -3.10
C GLN A 370 -25.92 3.17 -3.62
N ASP A 371 -26.63 2.72 -4.66
CA ASP A 371 -26.32 1.46 -5.36
C ASP A 371 -24.98 1.60 -6.12
N TYR A 372 -24.04 0.70 -5.86
CA TYR A 372 -22.77 0.61 -6.59
C TYR A 372 -22.98 -0.14 -7.91
N VAL A 373 -22.85 0.58 -9.03
CA VAL A 373 -23.06 0.06 -10.39
C VAL A 373 -21.83 0.21 -11.32
N ALA A 374 -20.81 0.93 -10.86
CA ALA A 374 -19.53 1.16 -11.53
C ALA A 374 -18.52 1.71 -10.49
N PRO A 375 -17.19 1.64 -10.74
CA PRO A 375 -16.19 2.23 -9.87
C PRO A 375 -16.43 3.71 -9.58
N VAL A 376 -16.14 4.13 -8.34
CA VAL A 376 -16.44 5.46 -7.81
C VAL A 376 -15.14 6.22 -7.61
N VAL A 377 -15.01 7.40 -8.21
CA VAL A 377 -13.84 8.27 -8.02
C VAL A 377 -14.13 9.27 -6.90
N ILE A 378 -13.20 9.39 -5.94
CA ILE A 378 -13.19 10.44 -4.92
C ILE A 378 -12.05 11.39 -5.27
N GLU A 379 -12.37 12.67 -5.52
CA GLU A 379 -11.44 13.68 -6.05
C GLU A 379 -11.11 14.80 -5.04
N ASP A 380 -11.86 14.91 -3.95
CA ASP A 380 -11.69 15.96 -2.94
C ASP A 380 -10.57 15.62 -1.93
N ASP A 381 -9.94 16.66 -1.37
CA ASP A 381 -8.93 16.54 -0.31
C ASP A 381 -9.60 16.37 1.07
N GLY A 382 -9.15 15.38 1.85
CA GLY A 382 -9.65 15.11 3.20
C GLY A 382 -9.47 13.67 3.70
N VAL A 383 -10.07 13.40 4.86
CA VAL A 383 -10.22 12.04 5.41
C VAL A 383 -11.66 11.59 5.17
N HIS A 384 -11.87 10.80 4.12
CA HIS A 384 -13.19 10.34 3.70
C HIS A 384 -13.55 9.00 4.35
N ALA A 385 -14.74 8.91 4.93
CA ALA A 385 -15.32 7.67 5.42
C ALA A 385 -16.11 7.00 4.29
N LEU A 386 -15.48 6.06 3.59
CA LEU A 386 -16.17 5.15 2.68
C LEU A 386 -16.82 4.04 3.51
N GLU A 387 -18.15 4.01 3.56
CA GLU A 387 -18.90 2.89 4.14
C GLU A 387 -19.58 2.09 3.02
N PHE A 388 -19.53 0.76 3.09
CA PHE A 388 -20.09 -0.13 2.07
C PHE A 388 -20.61 -1.45 2.66
N PHE A 389 -21.63 -2.03 2.03
CA PHE A 389 -22.16 -3.36 2.32
C PHE A 389 -22.86 -3.96 1.10
N ALA A 390 -22.78 -5.27 0.92
CA ALA A 390 -23.60 -6.01 -0.02
C ALA A 390 -24.88 -6.57 0.60
N THR A 391 -25.88 -6.78 -0.26
CA THR A 391 -27.13 -7.50 0.01
C THR A 391 -27.24 -8.69 -0.94
N ASP A 392 -27.74 -9.82 -0.45
CA ASP A 392 -27.97 -11.03 -1.26
C ASP A 392 -29.43 -11.17 -1.72
N THR A 393 -29.71 -12.25 -2.46
CA THR A 393 -31.02 -12.57 -3.02
C THR A 393 -32.00 -13.26 -2.05
N ALA A 394 -31.53 -13.75 -0.90
CA ALA A 394 -32.38 -14.19 0.22
C ALA A 394 -32.82 -13.01 1.11
N GLY A 395 -32.06 -11.92 1.10
CA GLY A 395 -32.32 -10.67 1.83
C GLY A 395 -31.44 -10.45 3.05
N ASN A 396 -30.28 -11.12 3.20
CA ASN A 396 -29.31 -10.69 4.21
C ASN A 396 -28.49 -9.49 3.69
N ALA A 397 -27.84 -8.83 4.64
CA ALA A 397 -26.95 -7.70 4.42
C ALA A 397 -25.76 -7.85 5.38
N GLU A 398 -24.54 -7.61 4.90
CA GLU A 398 -23.37 -7.62 5.79
C GLU A 398 -23.38 -6.39 6.72
N GLU A 399 -22.65 -6.47 7.83
CA GLU A 399 -22.46 -5.30 8.69
C GLU A 399 -21.52 -4.33 7.97
N ALA A 400 -21.94 -3.06 7.82
CA ALA A 400 -21.27 -2.12 6.93
C ALA A 400 -19.77 -1.96 7.22
N HIS A 401 -18.95 -2.36 6.25
CA HIS A 401 -17.53 -2.10 6.23
C HIS A 401 -17.30 -0.59 6.18
N SER A 402 -16.38 -0.10 7.02
CA SER A 402 -16.03 1.32 7.12
C SER A 402 -14.53 1.48 6.90
N LEU A 403 -14.14 2.12 5.80
CA LEU A 403 -12.77 2.40 5.44
C LEU A 403 -12.50 3.91 5.47
N SER A 404 -11.46 4.32 6.19
CA SER A 404 -10.97 5.71 6.15
C SER A 404 -9.98 5.86 5.00
N LEU A 405 -10.46 6.42 3.89
CA LEU A 405 -9.61 6.92 2.82
C LEU A 405 -9.01 8.27 3.23
N ARG A 406 -7.81 8.57 2.73
CA ARG A 406 -7.12 9.83 3.00
C ARG A 406 -6.52 10.36 1.72
N ILE A 407 -6.97 11.52 1.27
CA ILE A 407 -6.58 12.14 0.01
C ILE A 407 -6.04 13.52 0.34
N ASP A 408 -4.87 13.84 -0.20
CA ASP A 408 -4.30 15.18 -0.14
C ASP A 408 -3.44 15.40 -1.39
N ALA A 409 -4.03 16.06 -2.38
CA ALA A 409 -3.41 16.47 -3.63
C ALA A 409 -2.84 17.90 -3.57
N THR A 410 -3.03 18.60 -2.44
CA THR A 410 -2.63 20.00 -2.27
C THR A 410 -1.20 20.09 -1.72
N PRO A 411 -0.24 20.71 -2.44
CA PRO A 411 1.11 20.87 -1.91
C PRO A 411 1.16 21.79 -0.69
N PRO A 412 2.01 21.50 0.30
CA PRO A 412 2.14 22.29 1.52
C PRO A 412 2.56 23.73 1.22
N ARG A 413 2.17 24.66 2.09
CA ARG A 413 2.62 26.05 2.01
C ARG A 413 3.93 26.21 2.78
N ILE A 414 4.87 26.94 2.19
CA ILE A 414 6.13 27.31 2.85
C ILE A 414 6.45 28.78 2.60
N GLY A 415 6.56 29.53 3.68
CA GLY A 415 7.11 30.87 3.74
C GLY A 415 8.54 30.86 4.28
N GLY A 416 9.31 31.89 3.95
CA GLY A 416 10.63 32.14 4.54
C GLY A 416 10.85 33.63 4.74
N ALA A 417 11.47 34.00 5.86
CA ALA A 417 11.78 35.38 6.19
C ALA A 417 13.07 35.48 7.02
N PRO A 418 13.86 36.56 6.89
CA PRO A 418 14.95 36.84 7.82
C PRO A 418 14.40 37.18 9.22
N ASP A 419 15.16 36.85 10.26
CA ASP A 419 14.87 37.13 11.67
C ASP A 419 14.60 38.62 11.97
N ARG A 420 15.16 39.51 11.14
CA ARG A 420 15.05 40.97 11.28
C ARG A 420 15.11 41.69 9.93
N LEU A 421 14.73 42.97 9.94
CA LEU A 421 14.92 43.89 8.82
C LEU A 421 16.40 44.28 8.68
N PRO A 422 16.86 44.72 7.49
CA PRO A 422 18.22 45.22 7.29
C PRO A 422 18.60 46.38 8.22
N ASP A 423 19.89 46.44 8.56
CA ASP A 423 20.52 47.40 9.45
C ASP A 423 20.62 48.82 8.85
N ALA A 424 20.98 48.93 7.57
CA ALA A 424 21.06 50.16 6.78
C ALA A 424 21.00 49.83 5.28
N ASP A 425 20.30 50.63 4.46
CA ASP A 425 20.26 50.57 2.98
C ASP A 425 20.21 49.17 2.30
N GLY A 426 19.56 48.19 2.94
CA GLY A 426 19.42 46.82 2.43
C GLY A 426 20.54 45.84 2.81
N TRP A 427 21.42 46.24 3.75
CA TRP A 427 22.53 45.46 4.30
C TRP A 427 22.31 45.07 5.76
N TYR A 428 22.98 43.99 6.19
CA TYR A 428 23.01 43.50 7.57
C TYR A 428 24.45 43.47 8.11
N ARG A 429 24.65 43.93 9.35
CA ARG A 429 25.97 44.02 10.03
C ARG A 429 26.33 42.81 10.90
N GLU A 430 25.41 41.87 11.02
CA GLU A 430 25.56 40.63 11.79
C GLU A 430 24.98 39.47 10.96
N PRO A 431 25.32 38.20 11.25
CA PRO A 431 24.70 37.05 10.59
C PRO A 431 23.16 37.14 10.59
N VAL A 432 22.53 36.69 9.52
CA VAL A 432 21.07 36.73 9.33
C VAL A 432 20.55 35.31 9.40
N GLU A 433 19.51 35.07 10.18
CA GLU A 433 18.90 33.75 10.30
C GLU A 433 17.60 33.73 9.49
N ILE A 434 17.55 32.90 8.45
CA ILE A 434 16.34 32.73 7.64
C ILE A 434 15.46 31.68 8.31
N HIS A 435 14.35 32.11 8.86
CA HIS A 435 13.32 31.25 9.46
C HIS A 435 12.32 30.83 8.39
N PHE A 436 12.00 29.53 8.35
CA PHE A 436 10.98 28.98 7.49
C PHE A 436 9.71 28.67 8.30
N THR A 437 8.55 28.99 7.71
CA THR A 437 7.24 28.67 8.28
C THR A 437 6.52 27.77 7.30
N CYS A 438 6.21 26.54 7.71
CA CYS A 438 5.50 25.59 6.87
C CYS A 438 4.13 25.29 7.47
N ASP A 439 3.10 25.29 6.64
CA ASP A 439 1.73 24.97 7.02
C ASP A 439 1.06 24.14 5.92
N ASP A 440 0.25 23.18 6.34
CA ASP A 440 -0.68 22.48 5.46
C ASP A 440 -2.00 22.25 6.23
N ASP A 441 -3.12 22.27 5.50
CA ASP A 441 -4.47 22.21 6.05
C ASP A 441 -5.06 20.78 6.09
N THR A 442 -4.49 19.83 5.33
CA THR A 442 -5.12 18.53 5.03
C THR A 442 -4.38 17.36 5.69
N SER A 443 -3.23 16.93 5.15
CA SER A 443 -2.40 15.88 5.77
C SER A 443 -1.47 16.43 6.86
N GLY A 444 -1.19 17.74 6.79
CA GLY A 444 -0.33 18.48 7.69
C GLY A 444 1.16 18.20 7.47
N VAL A 445 1.99 19.09 8.00
CA VAL A 445 3.46 18.93 7.97
C VAL A 445 3.91 18.02 9.12
N ASP A 446 4.93 17.19 8.88
CA ASP A 446 5.52 16.34 9.92
C ASP A 446 6.41 17.10 10.92
N GLU A 447 6.50 16.59 12.15
CA GLU A 447 7.23 17.25 13.24
C GLU A 447 8.74 17.24 12.96
N GLY A 448 9.29 18.41 12.62
CA GLY A 448 10.67 18.56 12.16
C GLY A 448 10.88 18.45 10.64
N ALA A 449 9.82 18.24 9.84
CA ALA A 449 9.91 18.24 8.37
C ALA A 449 9.97 19.64 7.74
N CYS A 450 9.55 20.68 8.48
CA CYS A 450 9.81 22.06 8.08
C CYS A 450 11.30 22.40 8.27
N PRO A 451 12.00 23.03 7.30
CA PRO A 451 13.43 23.29 7.39
C PRO A 451 13.85 24.07 8.64
N ALA A 452 14.90 23.60 9.30
CA ALA A 452 15.55 24.33 10.39
C ALA A 452 16.07 25.70 9.89
N PRO A 453 16.11 26.74 10.75
CA PRO A 453 16.56 28.06 10.34
C PRO A 453 17.99 28.07 9.78
N VAL A 454 18.23 28.86 8.74
CA VAL A 454 19.52 28.90 8.01
C VAL A 454 20.26 30.19 8.31
N THR A 455 21.36 30.10 9.04
CA THR A 455 22.22 31.26 9.38
C THR A 455 23.16 31.63 8.23
N LEU A 456 22.79 32.65 7.45
CA LEU A 456 23.68 33.30 6.49
C LEU A 456 24.71 34.14 7.27
N SER A 457 25.98 33.75 7.17
CA SER A 457 27.08 34.27 8.02
C SER A 457 28.37 34.58 7.25
N GLN A 458 28.35 34.47 5.92
CA GLN A 458 29.40 35.00 5.05
C GLN A 458 29.08 36.46 4.69
N GLU A 459 30.11 37.22 4.35
CA GLU A 459 29.98 38.58 3.84
C GLU A 459 29.88 38.55 2.31
N GLY A 460 28.91 39.26 1.75
CA GLY A 460 28.57 39.18 0.34
C GLY A 460 27.17 39.73 0.03
N ARG A 461 26.98 40.06 -1.25
CA ARG A 461 25.71 40.54 -1.84
C ARG A 461 24.86 39.38 -2.35
N ASP A 462 23.55 39.63 -2.47
CA ASP A 462 22.59 38.74 -3.12
C ASP A 462 22.61 37.28 -2.58
N GLN A 463 22.91 37.10 -1.29
CA GLN A 463 22.88 35.79 -0.65
C GLN A 463 21.44 35.28 -0.55
N SER A 464 21.28 33.95 -0.58
CA SER A 464 19.97 33.31 -0.56
C SER A 464 19.97 32.03 0.26
N ALA A 465 18.88 31.78 0.99
CA ALA A 465 18.58 30.48 1.58
C ALA A 465 17.41 29.82 0.85
N LYS A 466 17.40 28.49 0.78
CA LYS A 466 16.29 27.70 0.23
C LYS A 466 15.70 26.81 1.31
N GLY A 467 14.38 26.79 1.39
CA GLY A 467 13.63 25.82 2.17
C GLY A 467 12.78 24.96 1.22
N SER A 468 12.76 23.65 1.46
CA SER A 468 11.85 22.72 0.81
C SER A 468 11.14 21.91 1.88
N VAL A 469 9.83 21.72 1.76
CA VAL A 469 9.03 20.94 2.71
C VAL A 469 8.25 19.85 1.98
N VAL A 470 7.98 18.77 2.70
CA VAL A 470 7.05 17.71 2.32
C VAL A 470 5.94 17.69 3.37
N ASP A 471 4.69 17.53 2.95
CA ASP A 471 3.59 17.20 3.85
C ASP A 471 3.63 15.71 4.25
N ARG A 472 2.59 15.20 4.92
CA ARG A 472 2.49 13.77 5.25
C ARG A 472 2.08 12.90 4.07
N ALA A 473 1.43 13.44 3.05
CA ALA A 473 0.99 12.71 1.87
C ALA A 473 2.09 12.53 0.81
N GLY A 474 3.15 13.34 0.84
CA GLY A 474 4.30 13.28 -0.06
C GLY A 474 4.40 14.45 -1.03
N ASN A 475 3.45 15.40 -1.03
CA ASN A 475 3.52 16.56 -1.92
C ASN A 475 4.62 17.53 -1.47
N ARG A 476 5.13 18.34 -2.41
CA ARG A 476 6.33 19.16 -2.19
C ARG A 476 6.14 20.62 -2.58
N ALA A 477 6.68 21.51 -1.76
CA ALA A 477 6.84 22.91 -2.06
C ALA A 477 8.24 23.42 -1.69
N GLU A 478 8.70 24.45 -2.40
CA GLU A 478 9.97 25.12 -2.14
C GLU A 478 9.78 26.64 -2.10
N VAL A 479 10.57 27.31 -1.24
CA VAL A 479 10.74 28.77 -1.24
C VAL A 479 12.23 29.12 -1.26
N THR A 480 12.56 30.18 -1.99
CA THR A 480 13.89 30.82 -1.94
C THR A 480 13.71 32.20 -1.33
N VAL A 481 14.50 32.50 -0.30
CA VAL A 481 14.63 33.85 0.26
C VAL A 481 15.96 34.38 -0.24
N ASP A 482 15.95 35.41 -1.09
CA ASP A 482 17.12 36.00 -1.74
C ASP A 482 17.27 37.50 -1.43
N GLY A 483 18.27 38.16 -2.03
CA GLY A 483 18.55 39.58 -1.82
C GLY A 483 19.18 39.93 -0.48
N ILE A 484 19.68 38.96 0.29
CA ILE A 484 20.31 39.19 1.59
C ILE A 484 21.75 39.68 1.38
N ASN A 485 22.03 40.95 1.73
CA ASN A 485 23.36 41.52 1.67
C ASN A 485 23.94 41.63 3.09
N ILE A 486 25.10 41.03 3.33
CA ILE A 486 25.75 41.03 4.65
C ILE A 486 27.13 41.65 4.51
N ASP A 487 27.41 42.67 5.33
CA ASP A 487 28.72 43.28 5.48
C ASP A 487 28.93 43.73 6.92
N ARG A 488 29.91 43.13 7.59
CA ARG A 488 30.20 43.31 9.02
C ARG A 488 31.60 43.90 9.23
N THR A 489 32.31 44.19 8.13
CA THR A 489 33.70 44.62 8.15
C THR A 489 33.74 46.14 8.18
N PRO A 490 34.19 46.78 9.28
CA PRO A 490 34.21 48.23 9.35
C PRO A 490 35.12 48.85 8.29
N PRO A 491 34.77 50.03 7.76
CA PRO A 491 35.57 50.70 6.73
C PRO A 491 36.98 50.98 7.24
N SER A 492 37.98 50.84 6.38
CA SER A 492 39.32 51.36 6.71
C SER A 492 39.30 52.89 6.76
N ILE A 493 39.96 53.47 7.76
CA ILE A 493 40.23 54.91 7.87
C ILE A 493 41.69 55.13 8.23
N ALA A 494 42.37 55.96 7.44
CA ALA A 494 43.74 56.42 7.68
C ALA A 494 43.78 57.95 7.71
N ALA A 495 44.81 58.51 8.35
CA ALA A 495 45.03 59.94 8.46
C ALA A 495 46.49 60.30 8.15
N SER A 496 46.71 61.44 7.51
CA SER A 496 48.03 61.97 7.14
C SER A 496 48.16 63.45 7.47
N LEU A 497 49.38 63.91 7.74
CA LEU A 497 49.70 65.33 8.00
C LEU A 497 50.20 66.00 6.73
N HIS A 498 49.58 67.12 6.34
CA HIS A 498 49.89 67.87 5.12
C HIS A 498 50.22 69.34 5.43
N GLY A 499 51.18 69.90 4.67
CA GLY A 499 51.59 71.29 4.78
C GLY A 499 50.63 72.28 4.08
N PRO A 500 50.90 73.59 4.14
CA PRO A 500 50.06 74.62 3.50
C PRO A 500 50.04 74.56 1.96
N ASP A 501 50.95 73.79 1.35
CA ASP A 501 51.01 73.49 -0.08
C ASP A 501 50.23 72.21 -0.47
N GLY A 502 49.77 71.44 0.51
CA GLY A 502 49.03 70.19 0.32
C GLY A 502 49.88 68.92 0.23
N GLU A 503 51.21 69.02 0.32
CA GLU A 503 52.10 67.85 0.33
C GLU A 503 52.28 67.28 1.75
N PRO A 504 52.59 65.98 1.92
CA PRO A 504 52.81 65.38 3.24
C PRO A 504 54.01 65.98 3.99
N VAL A 505 53.86 66.21 5.30
CA VAL A 505 54.90 66.84 6.14
C VAL A 505 55.19 66.05 7.42
N GLU A 506 56.46 66.09 7.83
CA GLU A 506 56.99 65.52 9.08
C GLU A 506 57.51 66.64 9.99
N PRO A 507 57.45 66.49 11.33
CA PRO A 507 57.90 67.53 12.25
C PRO A 507 59.43 67.70 12.23
N ASN A 508 59.91 68.84 12.74
CA ASN A 508 61.33 69.07 12.93
C ASN A 508 61.93 68.11 14.00
N ALA A 509 63.26 68.08 14.13
CA ALA A 509 63.95 67.19 15.07
C ALA A 509 63.67 67.45 16.57
N ALA A 510 62.90 68.49 16.91
CA ALA A 510 62.39 68.78 18.25
C ALA A 510 60.88 68.45 18.41
N GLY A 511 60.22 67.93 17.38
CA GLY A 511 58.79 67.58 17.39
C GLY A 511 57.82 68.69 16.98
N TRP A 512 58.31 69.77 16.37
CA TRP A 512 57.52 70.97 16.03
C TRP A 512 57.42 71.25 14.53
N PHE A 513 56.29 71.84 14.12
CA PHE A 513 56.08 72.41 12.79
C PHE A 513 56.09 73.95 12.87
N SER A 514 56.88 74.61 12.02
CA SER A 514 56.94 76.08 11.92
C SER A 514 55.97 76.68 10.88
N GLN A 515 54.98 75.89 10.46
CA GLN A 515 53.89 76.26 9.56
C GLN A 515 52.61 75.50 9.95
N PRO A 516 51.40 76.01 9.62
CA PRO A 516 50.14 75.31 9.88
C PRO A 516 50.09 73.93 9.21
N VAL A 517 49.46 72.96 9.88
CA VAL A 517 49.37 71.56 9.43
C VAL A 517 47.90 71.18 9.26
N THR A 518 47.59 70.43 8.20
CA THR A 518 46.26 69.86 7.95
C THR A 518 46.27 68.37 8.20
N VAL A 519 45.34 67.87 9.01
CA VAL A 519 45.05 66.43 9.13
C VAL A 519 44.06 66.06 8.03
N VAL A 520 44.47 65.19 7.12
CA VAL A 520 43.66 64.71 5.99
C VAL A 520 43.26 63.26 6.25
N PHE A 521 41.98 62.94 6.08
CA PHE A 521 41.47 61.57 6.21
C PHE A 521 41.23 60.90 4.86
N THR A 522 41.49 59.60 4.79
CA THR A 522 41.14 58.76 3.65
C THR A 522 40.43 57.51 4.14
N CYS A 523 39.24 57.23 3.62
CA CYS A 523 38.43 56.08 4.01
C CYS A 523 38.12 55.19 2.81
N ALA A 524 38.08 53.87 3.04
CA ALA A 524 37.71 52.89 2.01
C ALA A 524 37.10 51.63 2.64
N ASP A 525 36.04 51.13 2.02
CA ASP A 525 35.52 49.77 2.21
C ASP A 525 35.44 49.04 0.85
N ALA A 526 35.48 47.71 0.88
CA ALA A 526 35.54 46.81 -0.26
C ALA A 526 34.20 46.15 -0.64
N LEU A 527 33.15 46.21 0.19
CA LEU A 527 31.94 45.39 0.03
C LEU A 527 30.64 46.21 -0.01
N SER A 528 30.26 46.90 1.06
CA SER A 528 29.13 47.84 1.05
C SER A 528 29.55 49.22 0.52
N GLY A 529 30.78 49.63 0.81
CA GLY A 529 31.43 50.86 0.38
C GLY A 529 31.40 51.95 1.46
N ALA A 530 32.44 52.79 1.51
CA ALA A 530 32.50 53.90 2.46
C ALA A 530 31.40 54.95 2.15
N HIS A 531 30.58 55.27 3.16
CA HIS A 531 29.44 56.18 3.06
C HIS A 531 29.77 57.57 3.61
N GLU A 532 30.33 57.64 4.82
CA GLU A 532 30.81 58.87 5.45
C GLU A 532 32.31 58.77 5.77
N CYS A 533 33.04 59.84 5.47
CA CYS A 533 34.46 60.01 5.76
C CYS A 533 34.69 61.46 6.23
N PRO A 534 35.53 61.73 7.26
CA PRO A 534 35.67 63.08 7.79
C PRO A 534 36.32 64.09 6.83
N ASP A 535 35.86 65.34 6.88
CA ASP A 535 36.53 66.47 6.24
C ASP A 535 37.93 66.73 6.86
N PRO A 536 38.91 67.26 6.10
CA PRO A 536 40.22 67.63 6.65
C PRO A 536 40.18 68.79 7.66
N GLU A 537 40.99 68.69 8.72
CA GLU A 537 41.06 69.70 9.80
C GLU A 537 42.41 70.43 9.81
N VAL A 538 42.40 71.77 9.89
CA VAL A 538 43.61 72.61 9.88
C VAL A 538 43.95 73.08 11.30
N LEU A 539 45.16 72.77 11.75
CA LEU A 539 45.68 73.10 13.07
C LEU A 539 46.49 74.41 13.07
N ALA A 540 46.27 75.23 14.10
CA ALA A 540 46.98 76.47 14.37
C ALA A 540 48.05 76.29 15.46
N ASP A 541 48.69 77.37 15.91
CA ASP A 541 49.74 77.30 16.95
C ASP A 541 49.22 76.65 18.25
N GLY A 542 49.98 75.69 18.77
CA GLY A 542 49.64 74.92 19.97
C GLY A 542 50.39 73.60 20.08
N ALA A 543 50.64 73.15 21.30
CA ALA A 543 51.33 71.89 21.62
C ALA A 543 50.35 70.77 22.01
N GLY A 544 50.72 69.51 21.75
CA GLY A 544 49.98 68.32 22.16
C GLY A 544 48.60 68.18 21.51
N GLN A 545 48.39 68.76 20.32
CA GLN A 545 47.09 68.78 19.65
C GLN A 545 46.66 67.37 19.22
N ARG A 546 45.34 67.13 19.22
CA ARG A 546 44.69 65.85 18.94
C ARG A 546 43.47 66.03 18.05
N VAL A 547 43.38 65.22 16.99
CA VAL A 547 42.24 65.14 16.07
C VAL A 547 41.75 63.69 16.01
N GLU A 548 40.43 63.49 15.90
CA GLU A 548 39.80 62.16 15.85
C GLU A 548 38.81 62.12 14.68
N GLY A 549 38.97 61.11 13.81
CA GLY A 549 38.12 60.89 12.64
C GLY A 549 37.35 59.58 12.77
N VAL A 550 36.08 59.59 12.33
CA VAL A 550 35.20 58.41 12.29
C VAL A 550 34.70 58.21 10.86
N ALA A 551 34.85 56.99 10.34
CA ALA A 551 34.32 56.58 9.04
C ALA A 551 33.16 55.60 9.22
N THR A 552 32.18 55.66 8.32
CA THR A 552 31.01 54.76 8.31
C THR A 552 30.80 54.22 6.90
N ASP A 553 30.48 52.94 6.76
CA ASP A 553 30.14 52.31 5.47
C ASP A 553 28.62 52.32 5.18
N VAL A 554 28.20 51.77 4.04
CA VAL A 554 26.78 51.70 3.63
C VAL A 554 25.99 50.67 4.45
N ALA A 555 26.63 49.67 5.07
CA ALA A 555 25.99 48.82 6.06
C ALA A 555 25.87 49.50 7.45
N GLY A 556 26.54 50.63 7.66
CA GLY A 556 26.59 51.38 8.90
C GLY A 556 27.59 50.86 9.92
N ASN A 557 28.59 50.05 9.54
CA ASN A 557 29.71 49.71 10.42
C ASN A 557 30.61 50.95 10.56
N THR A 558 31.15 51.17 11.77
CA THR A 558 31.94 52.36 12.08
C THR A 558 33.39 52.03 12.45
N ALA A 559 34.35 52.75 11.88
CA ALA A 559 35.75 52.72 12.27
C ALA A 559 36.23 54.11 12.72
N ARG A 560 37.30 54.17 13.51
CA ARG A 560 37.85 55.43 14.04
C ARG A 560 39.37 55.43 14.04
N THR A 561 39.96 56.60 13.84
CA THR A 561 41.39 56.83 14.02
C THR A 561 41.65 58.15 14.75
N VAL A 562 42.78 58.23 15.43
CA VAL A 562 43.18 59.36 16.27
C VAL A 562 44.62 59.73 15.91
N VAL A 563 44.87 61.01 15.69
CA VAL A 563 46.23 61.56 15.54
C VAL A 563 46.44 62.54 16.70
N GLU A 564 47.49 62.33 17.48
CA GLU A 564 47.77 63.11 18.70
C GLU A 564 49.26 63.39 18.89
N GLY A 565 49.58 64.44 19.66
CA GLY A 565 50.95 64.88 19.90
C GLY A 565 51.50 65.89 18.88
N ILE A 566 50.63 66.49 18.06
CA ILE A 566 51.02 67.47 17.04
C ILE A 566 51.36 68.81 17.72
N ASN A 567 52.52 69.39 17.41
CA ASN A 567 52.97 70.69 17.95
C ASN A 567 53.27 71.67 16.81
N VAL A 568 52.59 72.82 16.80
CA VAL A 568 52.73 73.87 15.78
C VAL A 568 53.10 75.18 16.46
N ASP A 569 54.08 75.90 15.90
CA ASP A 569 54.45 77.25 16.37
C ASP A 569 55.07 78.08 15.22
N THR A 570 54.35 79.12 14.81
CA THR A 570 54.69 80.02 13.70
C THR A 570 55.28 81.37 14.13
N VAL A 571 55.55 81.59 15.43
CA VAL A 571 55.86 82.91 16.00
C VAL A 571 57.34 83.03 16.42
N PRO A 572 58.08 84.10 16.02
CA PRO A 572 59.49 84.27 16.44
C PRO A 572 59.71 84.84 17.85
N PRO A 573 60.84 84.49 18.50
CA PRO A 573 61.14 84.82 19.89
C PRO A 573 61.57 86.29 20.08
N THR A 574 61.40 86.79 21.31
CA THR A 574 61.64 88.18 21.72
C THR A 574 62.85 88.33 22.66
N VAL A 575 63.45 89.52 22.74
CA VAL A 575 64.69 89.75 23.53
C VAL A 575 64.84 91.18 24.08
N THR A 576 65.46 91.30 25.26
CA THR A 576 65.75 92.55 25.98
C THR A 576 67.15 92.54 26.64
N VAL A 577 67.64 93.72 27.06
CA VAL A 577 69.04 93.94 27.52
C VAL A 577 69.11 94.86 28.75
N ALA A 578 70.00 94.56 29.71
CA ALA A 578 70.27 95.38 30.89
C ALA A 578 71.77 95.51 31.26
N TYR A 579 72.11 96.45 32.15
CA TYR A 579 73.48 96.73 32.62
C TYR A 579 73.55 96.76 34.16
N GLN A 580 74.50 96.04 34.76
CA GLN A 580 74.60 95.79 36.20
C GLN A 580 76.05 95.90 36.71
N ASP A 581 76.25 96.11 38.01
CA ASP A 581 77.56 95.94 38.68
C ASP A 581 77.84 94.46 39.03
N SER A 582 78.98 94.20 39.71
CA SER A 582 79.35 92.88 40.23
C SER A 582 78.37 92.32 41.27
N ASP A 583 77.53 93.16 41.87
CA ASP A 583 76.52 92.78 42.86
C ASP A 583 75.13 92.59 42.20
N GLY A 584 75.06 92.65 40.86
CA GLY A 584 73.82 92.51 40.08
C GLY A 584 72.91 93.73 40.10
N ARG A 585 73.34 94.87 40.67
CA ARG A 585 72.50 96.07 40.76
C ARG A 585 72.60 96.92 39.48
N PRO A 586 71.49 97.54 39.00
CA PRO A 586 71.56 98.44 37.85
C PRO A 586 72.48 99.63 38.12
N VAL A 587 73.46 99.87 37.24
CA VAL A 587 74.40 100.99 37.36
C VAL A 587 74.49 101.84 36.10
N ALA A 588 74.66 103.14 36.29
CA ALA A 588 74.82 104.13 35.24
C ALA A 588 76.26 104.68 35.21
N ALA A 589 76.79 104.95 34.01
CA ALA A 589 78.12 105.50 33.85
C ALA A 589 78.19 106.93 34.43
N THR A 590 79.08 107.15 35.39
CA THR A 590 79.35 108.50 35.92
C THR A 590 80.49 109.11 35.11
N ASN A 591 80.21 110.18 34.36
CA ASN A 591 81.16 110.80 33.42
C ASN A 591 81.84 109.80 32.46
N GLY A 592 81.11 108.78 32.03
CA GLY A 592 81.58 107.76 31.09
C GLY A 592 82.42 106.63 31.68
N TRP A 593 82.50 106.49 33.01
CA TRP A 593 83.17 105.38 33.70
C TRP A 593 82.21 104.67 34.68
N TYR A 594 82.39 103.36 34.86
CA TYR A 594 81.69 102.57 35.88
C TYR A 594 82.63 102.19 37.03
N PRO A 595 82.17 102.23 38.29
CA PRO A 595 83.02 102.00 39.46
C PRO A 595 83.07 100.52 39.87
N GLY A 596 83.94 99.72 39.25
CA GLY A 596 83.97 98.27 39.44
C GLY A 596 83.42 97.51 38.23
N PRO A 597 83.41 96.15 38.24
CA PRO A 597 82.98 95.33 37.11
C PRO A 597 81.58 95.67 36.62
N LEU A 598 81.42 95.87 35.30
CA LEU A 598 80.13 95.99 34.64
C LEU A 598 79.78 94.66 33.98
N ARG A 599 78.56 94.21 34.24
CA ARG A 599 77.90 93.03 33.69
C ARG A 599 76.79 93.48 32.73
N ILE A 600 76.80 92.97 31.50
CA ILE A 600 75.72 93.12 30.51
C ILE A 600 74.86 91.86 30.59
N VAL A 601 73.54 92.03 30.60
CA VAL A 601 72.56 90.95 30.79
C VAL A 601 71.59 90.89 29.62
N PHE A 602 71.30 89.68 29.16
CA PHE A 602 70.28 89.41 28.15
C PHE A 602 69.06 88.71 28.77
N THR A 603 67.89 88.88 28.18
CA THR A 603 66.69 88.12 28.58
C THR A 603 65.83 87.90 27.35
N CYS A 604 65.64 86.63 26.98
CA CYS A 604 64.82 86.21 25.85
C CYS A 604 63.52 85.57 26.35
N SER A 605 62.45 85.69 25.57
CA SER A 605 61.13 85.12 25.89
C SER A 605 60.42 84.66 24.62
N ASP A 606 59.75 83.53 24.74
CA ASP A 606 58.93 82.93 23.70
C ASP A 606 57.74 82.23 24.38
N ASP A 607 56.54 82.39 23.80
CA ASP A 607 55.28 81.90 24.37
C ASP A 607 54.75 80.64 23.64
N GLY A 608 55.48 80.14 22.63
CA GLY A 608 55.11 79.00 21.78
C GLY A 608 55.96 77.77 22.04
N SER A 609 56.93 77.50 21.17
CA SER A 609 57.84 76.36 21.27
C SER A 609 58.96 76.54 22.30
N GLY A 610 59.21 77.78 22.74
CA GLY A 610 60.20 78.14 23.75
C GLY A 610 61.57 78.48 23.17
N VAL A 611 62.34 79.32 23.88
CA VAL A 611 63.64 79.80 23.41
C VAL A 611 64.71 78.70 23.46
N ARG A 612 65.19 78.28 22.29
CA ARG A 612 66.26 77.29 22.09
C ARG A 612 67.66 77.90 22.22
N VAL A 613 67.83 79.16 21.79
CA VAL A 613 69.10 79.89 21.80
C VAL A 613 68.88 81.30 22.33
N CYS A 614 69.54 81.65 23.44
CA CYS A 614 69.58 83.01 23.98
C CYS A 614 71.04 83.42 24.28
N PRO A 615 71.47 84.65 23.94
CA PRO A 615 72.81 85.15 24.22
C PRO A 615 73.19 85.14 25.71
N ALA A 616 74.45 84.82 26.00
CA ALA A 616 74.98 84.76 27.36
C ALA A 616 75.49 86.11 27.88
N ASP A 617 75.20 86.39 29.16
CA ASP A 617 75.65 87.58 29.89
C ASP A 617 77.19 87.78 29.84
N ARG A 618 77.65 89.03 29.78
CA ARG A 618 79.07 89.37 29.61
C ARG A 618 79.56 90.39 30.64
N THR A 619 80.61 90.04 31.38
CA THR A 619 81.28 90.96 32.33
C THR A 619 82.53 91.56 31.68
N LEU A 620 82.69 92.87 31.80
CA LEU A 620 83.81 93.62 31.22
C LEU A 620 84.86 93.94 32.28
N GLY A 621 86.09 94.23 31.82
CA GLY A 621 87.30 94.39 32.65
C GLY A 621 87.85 95.82 32.66
N ALA A 622 88.78 96.11 33.57
CA ALA A 622 89.37 97.44 33.75
C ALA A 622 90.06 97.91 32.45
N GLY A 623 89.49 98.90 31.80
CA GLY A 623 89.85 99.34 30.44
C GLY A 623 88.87 100.43 29.97
N ALA A 624 88.78 100.68 28.66
CA ALA A 624 87.75 101.57 28.10
C ALA A 624 87.38 101.24 26.65
N GLY A 625 86.09 101.40 26.29
CA GLY A 625 85.62 101.41 24.88
C GLY A 625 85.23 100.05 24.27
N GLN A 626 84.50 99.21 25.01
CA GLN A 626 84.24 97.77 24.70
C GLN A 626 82.83 97.50 24.07
N SER A 627 82.61 96.46 23.23
CA SER A 627 81.36 96.24 22.43
C SER A 627 80.93 94.76 22.21
N VAL A 628 79.66 94.49 21.80
CA VAL A 628 79.01 93.15 21.70
C VAL A 628 77.99 93.06 20.54
N HIS A 629 77.79 91.89 19.90
CA HIS A 629 76.73 91.54 18.90
C HIS A 629 76.30 90.07 19.10
N ASP A 630 75.04 89.68 18.81
CA ASP A 630 74.51 88.30 19.01
C ASP A 630 73.14 87.98 18.30
N VAL A 631 72.58 86.76 18.45
CA VAL A 631 71.27 86.32 17.89
C VAL A 631 70.47 85.35 18.82
N VAL A 632 69.15 85.24 18.61
CA VAL A 632 68.16 84.47 19.40
C VAL A 632 67.36 83.53 18.49
N GLU A 633 66.95 82.36 18.98
CA GLU A 633 66.17 81.35 18.23
C GLU A 633 65.26 80.48 19.14
N ASP A 634 64.14 79.99 18.62
CA ASP A 634 63.18 79.10 19.30
C ASP A 634 63.33 77.59 18.93
N HIS A 635 62.45 76.73 19.45
CA HIS A 635 62.46 75.28 19.16
C HIS A 635 61.77 74.89 17.84
N ALA A 636 60.92 75.73 17.27
CA ALA A 636 60.33 75.55 15.94
C ALA A 636 61.33 75.86 14.79
N GLY A 637 62.18 76.88 14.99
CA GLY A 637 63.25 77.32 14.10
C GLY A 637 63.25 78.82 13.75
N ASN A 638 62.51 79.69 14.44
CA ASN A 638 62.39 81.12 14.09
C ASN A 638 63.40 82.01 14.87
N GLN A 639 63.83 83.17 14.34
CA GLN A 639 65.06 83.89 14.78
C GLN A 639 64.97 85.44 14.90
N THR A 640 65.75 86.03 15.82
CA THR A 640 65.79 87.50 16.15
C THR A 640 67.22 88.03 16.54
N PRO A 641 67.76 89.15 16.00
CA PRO A 641 69.17 89.63 16.20
C PRO A 641 69.44 90.82 17.19
N VAL A 642 70.70 91.05 17.64
CA VAL A 642 71.09 92.02 18.73
C VAL A 642 72.50 92.71 18.57
N GLU A 643 72.68 94.01 18.96
CA GLU A 643 73.97 94.79 18.91
C GLU A 643 74.19 95.86 20.05
N ILE A 644 75.42 96.11 20.56
CA ILE A 644 75.76 97.01 21.73
C ILE A 644 77.21 97.62 21.73
N SER A 645 77.49 98.84 22.29
CA SER A 645 78.88 99.36 22.55
C SER A 645 79.12 100.48 23.65
N GLY A 646 80.22 100.37 24.46
CA GLY A 646 81.03 101.49 25.08
C GLY A 646 81.38 101.56 26.63
N ILE A 647 82.25 100.71 27.27
CA ILE A 647 82.32 100.49 28.79
C ILE A 647 83.74 100.30 29.51
N ASN A 648 83.88 100.41 30.90
CA ASN A 648 85.12 100.48 31.82
C ASN A 648 84.96 99.87 33.33
N VAL A 649 86.00 99.43 34.19
CA VAL A 649 85.88 98.52 35.46
C VAL A 649 87.02 98.42 36.63
N ALA A 650 86.90 97.64 37.80
CA ALA A 650 87.87 97.26 38.97
C ALA A 650 87.69 95.84 39.77
N GLY A 651 88.25 95.47 41.02
CA GLY A 651 88.04 94.13 41.80
C GLY A 651 88.76 93.71 43.21
N PRO A 652 88.50 92.51 43.94
CA PRO A 652 88.84 92.11 45.40
C PRO A 652 89.32 90.61 45.88
N ALA A 653 89.40 90.18 47.22
CA ALA A 653 89.81 88.83 47.90
C ALA A 653 89.50 88.64 49.48
N PRO A 654 89.46 87.49 50.33
CA PRO A 654 90.43 86.35 50.77
C PRO A 654 89.88 84.92 51.38
N SER A 655 90.49 84.14 52.39
CA SER A 655 90.22 82.66 52.83
C SER A 655 90.71 82.01 54.25
N ILE A 656 90.34 80.75 54.75
CA ILE A 656 90.78 79.98 56.06
C ILE A 656 90.70 78.35 56.18
N THR A 657 90.68 77.59 57.37
CA THR A 657 91.11 76.10 57.63
C THR A 657 90.59 75.20 58.89
N TYR A 658 90.64 73.80 58.95
CA TYR A 658 90.21 72.82 60.08
C TYR A 658 90.81 71.31 60.16
N ALA A 659 90.34 70.34 61.04
CA ALA A 659 90.67 68.84 61.14
C ALA A 659 89.61 67.80 61.77
N LEU A 660 89.88 66.46 61.85
CA LEU A 660 88.98 65.30 62.32
C LEU A 660 89.65 64.18 63.21
N VAL A 661 88.90 63.46 64.11
CA VAL A 661 89.35 62.32 64.99
C VAL A 661 88.25 61.29 65.43
N ASP A 662 88.63 60.20 66.13
CA ASP A 662 87.77 59.13 66.72
C ASP A 662 87.44 59.28 68.22
N ALA A 663 86.70 58.32 68.79
CA ALA A 663 86.29 58.31 70.21
C ALA A 663 87.44 58.00 71.22
N ALA A 664 88.62 57.59 70.75
CA ALA A 664 89.85 57.48 71.54
C ALA A 664 90.80 58.67 71.33
N GLY A 665 90.54 59.53 70.33
CA GLY A 665 91.34 60.68 69.93
C GLY A 665 92.38 60.40 68.83
N GLU A 666 92.32 59.23 68.18
CA GLU A 666 93.17 58.90 67.02
C GLU A 666 92.55 59.45 65.71
N PRO A 667 93.34 59.79 64.67
CA PRO A 667 92.81 60.29 63.41
C PRO A 667 92.10 59.20 62.60
N ILE A 668 90.85 59.43 62.18
CA ILE A 668 90.14 58.52 61.26
C ILE A 668 90.47 58.90 59.81
N PRO A 669 90.85 57.94 58.93
CA PRO A 669 90.85 58.18 57.50
C PRO A 669 89.41 58.31 56.94
N GLU A 670 89.28 58.93 55.78
CA GLU A 670 88.01 59.02 55.04
C GLU A 670 87.56 57.62 54.59
N SER A 671 86.27 57.29 54.79
CA SER A 671 85.73 55.97 54.41
C SER A 671 85.60 55.84 52.88
N PRO A 672 86.11 54.75 52.25
CA PRO A 672 85.99 54.54 50.81
C PRO A 672 84.56 54.44 50.27
N SER A 673 83.58 54.12 51.12
CA SER A 673 82.15 54.06 50.78
C SER A 673 81.40 55.35 51.12
N GLY A 674 82.04 56.31 51.80
CA GLY A 674 81.39 57.48 52.39
C GLY A 674 80.56 57.20 53.64
N TRP A 675 80.47 55.95 54.10
CA TRP A 675 79.76 55.54 55.32
C TRP A 675 80.70 54.84 56.30
N TYR A 676 80.44 55.01 57.60
CA TYR A 676 81.18 54.34 58.67
C TYR A 676 80.30 53.33 59.41
N ASP A 677 80.91 52.23 59.85
CA ASP A 677 80.33 51.24 60.77
C ASP A 677 80.46 51.65 62.26
N ARG A 678 80.81 52.93 62.54
CA ARG A 678 81.11 53.46 63.88
C ARG A 678 81.10 55.02 63.97
N PRO A 679 81.05 55.61 65.18
CA PRO A 679 81.02 57.09 65.44
C PRO A 679 82.31 57.91 65.12
N VAL A 680 82.19 59.25 64.99
CA VAL A 680 83.23 60.20 64.46
C VAL A 680 83.26 61.59 65.17
N THR A 681 84.37 62.36 65.17
CA THR A 681 84.58 63.69 65.86
C THR A 681 85.41 64.75 65.06
N VAL A 682 85.31 66.07 65.37
CA VAL A 682 85.81 67.26 64.59
C VAL A 682 86.52 68.37 65.42
N THR A 683 87.54 69.08 64.88
CA THR A 683 88.39 70.13 65.55
C THR A 683 88.84 71.32 64.63
N PHE A 684 89.18 72.52 65.15
CA PHE A 684 89.48 73.78 64.36
C PHE A 684 90.83 74.52 64.64
N THR A 685 91.25 75.48 63.77
CA THR A 685 92.44 76.37 63.97
C THR A 685 92.41 77.67 63.11
N CYS A 686 92.90 78.81 63.63
CA CYS A 686 92.80 80.15 63.02
C CYS A 686 94.12 80.97 62.99
N SER A 687 94.29 81.96 62.07
CA SER A 687 95.42 82.90 62.04
C SER A 687 95.06 84.29 61.48
N GLY A 688 95.78 85.35 61.88
CA GLY A 688 95.45 86.76 61.58
C GLY A 688 96.54 87.54 60.83
N GLY A 689 96.13 88.66 60.21
CA GLY A 689 97.01 89.64 59.56
C GLY A 689 97.64 90.62 60.56
N THR A 690 97.91 91.87 60.15
CA THR A 690 98.57 92.89 60.99
C THR A 690 97.65 93.56 62.04
N GLY A 691 96.59 92.86 62.47
CA GLY A 691 95.69 93.24 63.56
C GLY A 691 95.48 92.07 64.52
N VAL A 692 95.09 92.34 65.77
CA VAL A 692 94.92 91.30 66.79
C VAL A 692 93.63 90.52 66.54
N LEU A 693 93.69 89.19 66.69
CA LEU A 693 92.58 88.27 66.43
C LEU A 693 91.69 88.11 67.68
N VAL A 694 90.37 88.02 67.51
CA VAL A 694 89.41 88.09 68.63
C VAL A 694 88.79 86.73 69.03
N THR A 695 88.54 85.80 68.09
CA THR A 695 87.89 84.50 68.36
C THR A 695 88.34 83.36 67.42
N CYS A 696 88.13 82.10 67.86
CA CYS A 696 88.26 80.84 67.11
C CYS A 696 87.39 79.75 67.81
N GLY A 697 86.92 78.69 67.12
CA GLY A 697 85.80 77.81 67.56
C GLY A 697 86.16 76.43 68.18
N PRO A 698 85.15 75.67 68.71
CA PRO A 698 85.31 74.39 69.45
C PRO A 698 84.85 73.11 68.70
N ASP A 699 85.00 71.94 69.36
CA ASP A 699 84.95 70.57 68.80
C ASP A 699 83.59 69.83 69.00
N VAL A 700 83.29 68.82 68.16
CA VAL A 700 81.96 68.12 68.09
C VAL A 700 82.06 66.62 67.69
N THR A 701 81.17 65.75 68.23
CA THR A 701 81.07 64.28 67.97
C THR A 701 79.70 63.87 67.39
N LEU A 702 79.65 62.81 66.55
CA LEU A 702 78.52 62.39 65.71
C LEU A 702 78.18 60.88 65.84
N GLY A 703 76.95 60.48 65.47
CA GLY A 703 76.42 59.11 65.57
C GLY A 703 75.71 58.61 64.29
N GLU A 704 74.81 57.62 64.42
CA GLU A 704 74.07 57.01 63.31
C GLU A 704 73.23 58.02 62.49
N GLY A 705 73.23 57.87 61.15
CA GLY A 705 72.55 58.75 60.21
C GLY A 705 73.48 59.44 59.20
N ALA A 706 72.88 59.98 58.12
CA ALA A 706 73.59 60.62 57.01
C ALA A 706 73.62 62.16 57.08
N GLY A 707 74.56 62.78 56.34
CA GLY A 707 74.54 64.21 56.01
C GLY A 707 75.03 65.17 57.10
N GLN A 708 75.78 64.70 58.10
CA GLN A 708 76.07 65.47 59.32
C GLN A 708 77.22 66.50 59.14
N ILE A 709 77.05 67.77 59.58
CA ILE A 709 77.90 68.94 59.25
C ILE A 709 78.25 69.80 60.50
N VAL A 710 79.43 70.43 60.53
CA VAL A 710 79.98 71.28 61.63
C VAL A 710 80.70 72.54 61.05
N THR A 711 80.78 73.67 61.78
CA THR A 711 81.30 74.97 61.27
C THR A 711 82.09 75.82 62.30
N GLY A 712 83.01 76.68 61.85
CA GLY A 712 83.78 77.63 62.69
C GLY A 712 84.21 78.95 61.99
N GLU A 713 84.45 80.01 62.78
CA GLU A 713 84.71 81.40 62.32
C GLU A 713 85.96 82.04 62.99
N ALA A 714 86.63 82.97 62.28
CA ALA A 714 87.58 83.95 62.82
C ALA A 714 87.30 85.40 62.34
N VAL A 715 87.56 86.40 63.21
CA VAL A 715 87.23 87.83 62.98
C VAL A 715 88.36 88.76 63.47
N ASP A 716 88.57 89.89 62.77
CA ASP A 716 89.49 90.97 63.17
C ASP A 716 88.79 92.22 63.75
N GLU A 717 89.54 93.08 64.47
CA GLU A 717 89.02 94.32 65.07
C GLU A 717 88.55 95.37 64.05
N ALA A 718 88.81 95.19 62.75
CA ALA A 718 88.32 96.04 61.67
C ALA A 718 87.00 95.53 61.05
N GLY A 719 86.47 94.41 61.54
CA GLY A 719 85.19 93.82 61.10
C GLY A 719 85.30 92.94 59.86
N LYS A 720 86.49 92.49 59.46
CA LYS A 720 86.66 91.46 58.43
C LYS A 720 86.59 90.06 59.05
N ARG A 721 86.04 89.11 58.29
CA ARG A 721 85.72 87.74 58.70
C ARG A 721 86.36 86.71 57.78
N ALA A 722 86.57 85.50 58.28
CA ALA A 722 86.80 84.30 57.47
C ALA A 722 86.22 83.07 58.21
N GLU A 723 85.57 82.17 57.47
CA GLU A 723 84.81 81.03 58.00
C GLU A 723 85.22 79.71 57.32
N VAL A 724 84.96 78.57 57.97
CA VAL A 724 85.18 77.24 57.41
C VAL A 724 84.15 76.21 57.89
N THR A 725 83.85 75.24 57.04
CA THR A 725 82.79 74.22 57.21
C THR A 725 83.37 72.81 57.05
N VAL A 726 82.78 71.84 57.75
CA VAL A 726 83.23 70.44 57.82
C VAL A 726 82.04 69.49 57.65
N GLY A 727 82.18 68.47 56.81
CA GLY A 727 81.13 67.48 56.49
C GLY A 727 80.72 67.50 55.01
N PRO A 728 79.79 66.62 54.58
CA PRO A 728 78.98 65.71 55.40
C PRO A 728 79.71 64.44 55.87
N ILE A 729 79.17 63.79 56.91
CA ILE A 729 79.61 62.49 57.46
C ILE A 729 78.38 61.57 57.62
N ASN A 730 78.52 60.25 57.36
CA ASN A 730 77.43 59.25 57.40
C ASN A 730 77.81 57.99 58.20
N VAL A 731 76.87 57.39 58.94
CA VAL A 731 77.06 56.18 59.78
C VAL A 731 75.83 55.27 59.71
N ASP A 732 76.03 53.95 59.61
CA ASP A 732 74.97 52.91 59.47
C ASP A 732 75.32 51.62 60.25
N LEU A 733 74.31 50.92 60.78
CA LEU A 733 74.42 49.77 61.69
C LEU A 733 73.34 48.66 61.50
N THR A 734 72.45 48.72 60.50
CA THR A 734 71.28 47.81 60.40
C THR A 734 71.24 46.91 59.15
N PRO A 735 70.72 45.65 59.23
CA PRO A 735 70.59 44.77 58.05
C PRO A 735 69.35 45.02 57.17
N PRO A 736 69.37 44.61 55.88
CA PRO A 736 68.23 44.74 54.97
C PRO A 736 66.98 43.95 55.38
N SER A 737 65.82 44.51 55.03
CA SER A 737 64.51 43.86 55.10
C SER A 737 64.14 43.19 53.77
N ILE A 738 63.34 42.13 53.82
CA ILE A 738 62.77 41.46 52.63
C ILE A 738 61.27 41.19 52.89
N ASP A 739 60.43 41.51 51.90
CA ASP A 739 59.02 41.12 51.83
C ASP A 739 58.77 40.27 50.58
N CYS A 740 57.86 39.29 50.65
CA CYS A 740 57.62 38.29 49.62
C CYS A 740 56.13 37.98 49.45
N THR A 741 55.61 38.18 48.24
CA THR A 741 54.23 37.80 47.86
C THR A 741 54.18 36.32 47.51
N VAL A 742 53.71 35.50 48.46
CA VAL A 742 53.59 34.04 48.34
C VAL A 742 52.19 33.67 47.81
N PRO A 743 52.06 32.94 46.68
CA PRO A 743 50.78 32.47 46.17
C PRO A 743 50.07 31.43 47.06
N ASP A 744 48.79 31.20 46.78
CA ASP A 744 47.98 30.18 47.45
C ASP A 744 48.63 28.78 47.37
N GLN A 745 48.57 28.06 48.48
CA GLN A 745 49.23 26.77 48.70
C GLN A 745 48.54 25.58 48.00
N GLY A 746 47.64 25.85 47.04
CA GLY A 746 46.97 24.83 46.24
C GLY A 746 47.83 24.34 45.06
N TRP A 747 47.43 23.20 44.49
CA TRP A 747 48.04 22.61 43.29
C TRP A 747 48.08 23.58 42.09
N SER A 748 49.01 23.34 41.17
CA SER A 748 49.33 24.22 40.03
C SER A 748 49.74 23.43 38.80
N GLY A 749 49.18 23.75 37.62
CA GLY A 749 49.60 23.20 36.32
C GLY A 749 50.98 23.71 35.87
N ASP A 750 51.41 24.84 36.44
CA ASP A 750 52.67 25.49 36.15
C ASP A 750 53.56 25.66 37.39
N ASN A 751 54.86 25.73 37.14
CA ASN A 751 55.86 26.04 38.15
C ASN A 751 55.59 27.42 38.78
N ARG A 752 55.24 27.42 40.07
CA ARG A 752 54.89 28.60 40.87
C ARG A 752 56.09 29.53 41.02
N THR A 753 55.80 30.84 41.01
CA THR A 753 56.78 31.92 41.24
C THR A 753 56.37 32.72 42.47
N VAL A 754 57.30 32.93 43.39
CA VAL A 754 57.19 33.87 44.51
C VAL A 754 57.99 35.12 44.15
N VAL A 755 57.36 36.31 44.22
CA VAL A 755 58.03 37.58 43.96
C VAL A 755 58.41 38.22 45.30
N CYS A 756 59.67 38.59 45.44
CA CYS A 756 60.21 39.25 46.63
C CYS A 756 60.79 40.63 46.29
N THR A 757 60.78 41.52 47.26
CA THR A 757 61.46 42.82 47.20
C THR A 757 62.26 43.05 48.46
N ALA A 758 63.52 43.46 48.33
CA ALA A 758 64.36 43.82 49.45
C ALA A 758 64.52 45.34 49.57
N ARG A 759 64.65 45.84 50.80
CA ARG A 759 64.87 47.27 51.10
C ARG A 759 65.82 47.42 52.27
N ASP A 760 66.72 48.38 52.12
CA ASP A 760 67.64 48.84 53.14
C ASP A 760 67.52 50.37 53.24
N ASP A 761 67.40 50.88 54.47
CA ASP A 761 67.21 52.31 54.76
C ASP A 761 68.53 53.00 55.18
N GLY A 762 69.65 52.28 55.16
CA GLY A 762 70.99 52.70 55.59
C GLY A 762 71.95 52.95 54.42
N ALA A 763 73.07 52.21 54.38
CA ALA A 763 74.07 52.31 53.32
C ALA A 763 73.58 51.82 51.94
N GLY A 764 72.45 51.09 51.91
CA GLY A 764 71.84 50.52 50.72
C GLY A 764 72.31 49.11 50.42
N LEU A 765 71.56 48.41 49.55
CA LEU A 765 71.85 47.04 49.12
C LEU A 765 73.24 46.92 48.46
N ALA A 766 73.93 45.82 48.77
CA ALA A 766 75.23 45.45 48.20
C ALA A 766 75.14 45.32 46.68
N ASP A 767 74.14 44.59 46.20
CA ASP A 767 73.76 44.52 44.79
C ASP A 767 72.45 45.29 44.57
N PRO A 768 72.40 46.26 43.63
CA PRO A 768 71.15 46.92 43.24
C PRO A 768 70.09 45.97 42.65
N GLU A 769 70.48 44.83 42.08
CA GLU A 769 69.54 43.87 41.48
C GLU A 769 68.72 43.12 42.55
N ASP A 770 69.23 42.97 43.78
CA ASP A 770 68.51 42.36 44.92
C ASP A 770 67.24 43.13 45.33
N ALA A 771 67.04 44.36 44.85
CA ALA A 771 65.85 45.16 45.14
C ALA A 771 64.54 44.46 44.73
N SER A 772 64.56 43.60 43.70
CA SER A 772 63.45 42.68 43.40
C SER A 772 63.94 41.41 42.70
N PHE A 773 63.60 40.26 43.28
CA PHE A 773 63.98 38.94 42.76
C PHE A 773 62.80 37.96 42.85
N THR A 774 62.91 36.84 42.13
CA THR A 774 61.84 35.82 42.07
C THR A 774 62.37 34.43 42.37
N LEU A 775 61.70 33.70 43.26
CA LEU A 775 61.99 32.30 43.57
C LEU A 775 60.98 31.41 42.85
N ARG A 776 61.43 30.41 42.08
CA ARG A 776 60.54 29.52 41.33
C ARG A 776 60.67 28.06 41.77
N THR A 777 59.60 27.28 41.65
CA THR A 777 59.69 25.81 41.66
C THR A 777 60.23 25.29 40.33
N ASP A 778 60.89 24.14 40.32
CA ASP A 778 61.23 23.42 39.08
C ASP A 778 60.72 21.97 39.11
N VAL A 779 59.54 21.76 38.52
CA VAL A 779 58.98 20.47 38.14
C VAL A 779 58.96 20.36 36.61
N PRO A 780 59.56 19.31 36.02
CA PRO A 780 59.48 19.03 34.59
C PRO A 780 58.05 18.86 34.07
N ALA A 781 57.85 19.02 32.75
CA ALA A 781 56.59 18.63 32.13
C ALA A 781 56.48 17.09 32.09
N GLY A 782 55.31 16.55 32.46
CA GLY A 782 55.10 15.11 32.64
C GLY A 782 55.38 14.58 34.06
N GLU A 783 55.78 15.43 35.01
CA GLU A 783 56.02 15.06 36.41
C GLU A 783 55.06 15.79 37.36
N GLU A 784 54.80 15.15 38.52
CA GLU A 784 53.94 15.65 39.60
C GLU A 784 54.70 15.68 40.93
N ARG A 785 54.43 16.68 41.78
CA ARG A 785 55.10 16.84 43.08
C ARG A 785 54.28 17.65 44.09
N ALA A 786 53.72 16.95 45.08
CA ALA A 786 52.89 17.53 46.15
C ALA A 786 53.61 18.55 47.07
N ALA A 787 54.94 18.61 47.03
CA ALA A 787 55.76 19.59 47.74
C ALA A 787 57.02 19.91 46.90
N ALA A 788 56.82 20.58 45.78
CA ALA A 788 57.90 21.17 44.99
C ALA A 788 58.48 22.40 45.74
N PRO A 789 59.77 22.40 46.12
CA PRO A 789 60.39 23.56 46.75
C PRO A 789 60.70 24.64 45.70
N THR A 790 60.72 25.89 46.12
CA THR A 790 61.42 26.96 45.40
C THR A 790 62.91 26.94 45.71
N GLU A 791 63.67 27.71 44.94
CA GLU A 791 65.01 28.16 45.33
C GLU A 791 64.98 29.05 46.59
N SER A 792 66.17 29.44 47.08
CA SER A 792 66.39 30.40 48.16
C SER A 792 67.38 31.47 47.70
N HIS A 793 67.21 32.70 48.19
CA HIS A 793 68.10 33.83 47.84
C HIS A 793 68.53 34.59 49.10
N GLN A 794 69.71 35.19 49.08
CA GLN A 794 70.29 35.91 50.22
C GLN A 794 70.73 37.30 49.79
N VAL A 795 70.20 38.32 50.46
CA VAL A 795 70.43 39.75 50.18
C VAL A 795 71.27 40.37 51.29
N CYS A 796 72.16 41.31 50.95
CA CYS A 796 73.05 41.99 51.90
C CYS A 796 73.09 43.51 51.70
N ASP A 797 73.48 44.26 52.73
CA ASP A 797 73.82 45.69 52.65
C ASP A 797 75.30 45.90 52.26
N ARG A 798 75.67 47.16 51.96
CA ARG A 798 77.05 47.54 51.55
C ARG A 798 78.10 47.55 52.66
N VAL A 799 77.72 47.38 53.93
CA VAL A 799 78.64 47.34 55.09
C VAL A 799 78.83 45.93 55.67
N GLY A 800 77.96 44.98 55.33
CA GLY A 800 78.19 43.53 55.44
C GLY A 800 77.12 42.69 56.15
N HIS A 801 75.92 43.22 56.49
CA HIS A 801 74.86 42.39 57.08
C HIS A 801 73.91 41.84 56.01
N CYS A 802 73.23 40.71 56.30
CA CYS A 802 72.44 39.98 55.31
C CYS A 802 71.17 39.32 55.88
N THR A 803 70.18 39.11 55.01
CA THR A 803 68.89 38.44 55.27
C THR A 803 68.59 37.42 54.15
N GLN A 804 67.93 36.30 54.46
CA GLN A 804 67.63 35.22 53.48
C GLN A 804 66.12 35.06 53.27
N ALA A 805 65.71 34.83 52.01
CA ALA A 805 64.35 34.48 51.61
C ALA A 805 64.23 33.04 51.11
N GLY A 806 63.10 32.40 51.40
CA GLY A 806 62.79 31.03 50.98
C GLY A 806 63.61 29.93 51.69
N PRO A 807 63.38 28.65 51.34
CA PRO A 807 62.50 28.19 50.26
C PRO A 807 61.03 28.08 50.70
N TYR A 808 60.12 28.23 49.75
CA TYR A 808 58.68 27.95 49.90
C TYR A 808 58.36 26.60 49.23
N THR A 809 57.20 26.01 49.52
CA THR A 809 56.79 24.71 48.92
C THR A 809 55.37 24.77 48.38
N PHE A 810 55.15 24.21 47.20
CA PHE A 810 53.83 24.17 46.55
C PHE A 810 53.52 22.78 46.00
N GLY A 811 52.24 22.43 45.89
CA GLY A 811 51.81 21.36 44.99
C GLY A 811 51.94 21.83 43.54
N VAL A 812 52.71 21.12 42.73
CA VAL A 812 52.82 21.38 41.28
C VAL A 812 52.62 20.07 40.55
N ASP A 813 51.67 20.04 39.63
CA ASP A 813 51.29 18.88 38.85
C ASP A 813 51.30 19.21 37.38
N ARG A 814 52.18 18.55 36.63
CA ARG A 814 52.37 18.74 35.19
C ARG A 814 52.29 17.41 34.45
N LYS A 815 51.78 16.37 35.12
CA LYS A 815 51.49 15.07 34.55
C LYS A 815 50.06 15.13 33.98
N ALA A 816 49.83 14.49 32.83
CA ALA A 816 48.48 14.34 32.32
C ALA A 816 47.81 13.10 32.97
N PRO A 817 46.51 13.14 33.29
CA PRO A 817 45.80 11.99 33.88
C PRO A 817 45.80 10.79 32.93
N GLU A 818 45.83 9.57 33.47
CA GLU A 818 45.89 8.35 32.66
C GLU A 818 44.49 7.89 32.24
N ILE A 819 44.30 7.62 30.94
CA ILE A 819 43.00 7.28 30.34
C ILE A 819 42.97 5.86 29.74
N ALA A 820 42.02 5.05 30.21
CA ALA A 820 41.66 3.77 29.62
C ALA A 820 40.20 3.79 29.14
N ALA A 821 39.87 2.85 28.25
CA ALA A 821 38.53 2.68 27.69
C ALA A 821 38.18 1.20 27.58
N THR A 822 36.92 0.87 27.79
CA THR A 822 36.33 -0.45 27.51
C THR A 822 35.15 -0.29 26.56
N VAL A 823 34.94 -1.28 25.70
CA VAL A 823 33.90 -1.26 24.64
C VAL A 823 33.04 -2.49 24.80
N SER A 824 31.72 -2.31 24.81
CA SER A 824 30.78 -3.41 25.00
C SER A 824 29.52 -3.27 24.17
N VAL A 825 28.94 -4.41 23.79
CA VAL A 825 27.68 -4.56 23.07
C VAL A 825 26.79 -5.50 23.89
N GLY A 826 25.61 -5.05 24.31
CA GLY A 826 24.75 -5.82 25.23
C GLY A 826 25.41 -6.21 26.57
N GLY A 827 26.48 -5.53 26.99
CA GLY A 827 27.30 -5.88 28.16
C GLY A 827 28.40 -6.94 27.91
N VAL A 828 28.53 -7.45 26.68
CA VAL A 828 29.62 -8.35 26.25
C VAL A 828 30.75 -7.53 25.62
N PRO A 829 32.04 -7.87 25.81
CA PRO A 829 33.13 -7.15 25.15
C PRO A 829 33.00 -7.10 23.62
N TYR A 830 33.20 -5.91 23.05
CA TYR A 830 33.22 -5.70 21.61
C TYR A 830 34.60 -6.02 21.00
N THR A 831 34.62 -6.50 19.76
CA THR A 831 35.84 -6.73 18.98
C THR A 831 35.92 -5.69 17.86
N PRO A 832 36.98 -4.87 17.78
CA PRO A 832 37.19 -3.92 16.68
C PRO A 832 36.98 -4.53 15.29
N GLY A 833 36.38 -3.75 14.39
CA GLY A 833 36.07 -4.14 13.01
C GLY A 833 34.88 -5.09 12.84
N ARG A 834 34.31 -5.66 13.91
CA ARG A 834 33.15 -6.55 13.83
C ARG A 834 31.83 -5.77 13.72
N TRP A 835 31.04 -6.06 12.69
CA TRP A 835 29.66 -5.58 12.58
C TRP A 835 28.75 -6.14 13.69
N VAL A 836 27.89 -5.28 14.25
CA VAL A 836 26.87 -5.64 15.26
C VAL A 836 25.59 -4.84 15.08
N ASN A 837 24.46 -5.49 15.36
CA ASN A 837 23.13 -4.87 15.30
C ASN A 837 22.56 -4.41 16.65
N GLN A 838 23.45 -4.07 17.58
CA GLN A 838 23.09 -3.60 18.91
C GLN A 838 23.94 -2.39 19.29
N PRO A 839 23.40 -1.43 20.06
CA PRO A 839 24.15 -0.26 20.50
C PRO A 839 25.47 -0.61 21.19
N VAL A 840 26.54 0.06 20.77
CA VAL A 840 27.89 -0.13 21.30
C VAL A 840 28.19 0.96 22.30
N THR A 841 28.47 0.57 23.55
CA THR A 841 28.79 1.50 24.63
C THR A 841 30.29 1.52 24.92
N VAL A 842 30.90 2.68 24.73
CA VAL A 842 32.28 2.99 25.12
C VAL A 842 32.27 3.63 26.51
N THR A 843 32.96 3.02 27.46
CA THR A 843 33.12 3.54 28.82
C THR A 843 34.58 3.93 29.05
N PHE A 844 34.81 5.18 29.46
CA PHE A 844 36.13 5.69 29.80
C PHE A 844 36.37 5.64 31.31
N THR A 845 37.63 5.41 31.71
CA THR A 845 38.09 5.47 33.10
C THR A 845 39.36 6.31 33.15
N CYS A 846 39.34 7.37 33.95
CA CYS A 846 40.51 8.19 34.26
C CYS A 846 41.09 7.77 35.62
N VAL A 847 42.41 7.85 35.77
CA VAL A 847 43.08 7.87 37.08
C VAL A 847 44.10 9.01 37.12
N ASP A 848 44.32 9.56 38.31
CA ASP A 848 45.19 10.69 38.55
C ASP A 848 45.71 10.64 39.98
N GLU A 849 47.02 10.87 40.20
CA GLU A 849 47.67 10.69 41.51
C GLU A 849 48.01 12.02 42.21
N GLY A 850 48.13 13.12 41.47
CA GLY A 850 48.53 14.44 41.96
C GLY A 850 47.36 15.36 42.35
N ALA A 851 46.97 16.27 41.46
CA ALA A 851 45.94 17.29 41.70
C ALA A 851 44.53 16.70 41.90
N GLY A 852 44.28 15.54 41.31
CA GLY A 852 42.99 14.84 41.27
C GLY A 852 42.13 15.30 40.10
N LEU A 853 41.28 14.39 39.61
CA LEU A 853 40.38 14.61 38.48
C LEU A 853 39.41 15.81 38.67
N ALA A 854 39.17 16.55 37.59
CA ALA A 854 38.16 17.60 37.52
C ALA A 854 36.73 17.02 37.48
N PRO A 855 35.71 17.81 37.88
CA PRO A 855 34.31 17.47 37.64
C PRO A 855 34.06 17.22 36.15
N GLY A 856 33.51 16.04 35.82
CA GLY A 856 33.31 15.61 34.42
C GLY A 856 34.39 14.66 33.89
N SER A 857 35.41 14.32 34.70
CA SER A 857 36.41 13.27 34.39
C SER A 857 36.21 12.04 35.29
N PRO A 858 36.04 10.82 34.74
CA PRO A 858 35.89 10.50 33.31
C PRO A 858 34.60 11.06 32.68
N PRO A 859 34.60 11.26 31.35
CA PRO A 859 33.40 11.60 30.62
C PRO A 859 32.35 10.49 30.75
N ALA A 860 31.08 10.86 30.61
CA ALA A 860 29.99 9.89 30.65
C ALA A 860 30.16 8.82 29.55
N PRO A 861 29.73 7.55 29.79
CA PRO A 861 29.75 6.52 28.76
C PRO A 861 28.98 6.96 27.52
N VAL A 862 29.56 6.74 26.35
CA VAL A 862 28.97 7.07 25.06
C VAL A 862 28.41 5.80 24.45
N THR A 863 27.10 5.78 24.20
CA THR A 863 26.42 4.69 23.50
C THR A 863 26.14 5.14 22.07
N LEU A 864 26.85 4.56 21.10
CA LEU A 864 26.53 4.71 19.69
C LEU A 864 25.32 3.83 19.36
N VAL A 865 24.31 4.41 18.72
CA VAL A 865 23.03 3.76 18.38
C VAL A 865 22.75 3.74 16.88
N ASP A 866 23.45 4.57 16.10
CA ASP A 866 23.20 4.81 14.68
C ASP A 866 24.11 3.95 13.79
N ASP A 867 23.64 3.69 12.57
CA ASP A 867 24.33 2.81 11.62
C ASP A 867 25.51 3.52 10.95
N GLY A 868 26.61 2.78 10.76
CA GLY A 868 27.82 3.30 10.12
C GLY A 868 29.06 2.45 10.39
N ALA A 869 29.95 2.42 9.39
CA ALA A 869 31.27 1.78 9.46
C ALA A 869 32.33 2.75 10.02
N GLY A 870 33.31 2.22 10.75
CA GLY A 870 34.50 2.95 11.19
C GLY A 870 34.22 4.09 12.16
N GLN A 871 33.09 4.03 12.89
CA GLN A 871 32.73 5.03 13.88
C GLN A 871 33.79 5.11 14.99
N ALA A 872 34.00 6.31 15.53
CA ALA A 872 35.01 6.56 16.54
C ALA A 872 34.50 7.48 17.66
N VAL A 873 34.85 7.14 18.90
CA VAL A 873 34.54 7.93 20.10
C VAL A 873 35.84 8.41 20.74
N THR A 874 35.95 9.71 21.01
CA THR A 874 37.08 10.28 21.75
C THR A 874 36.65 10.65 23.16
N GLY A 875 37.25 10.02 24.17
CA GLY A 875 37.13 10.43 25.58
C GLY A 875 38.31 11.30 25.97
N THR A 876 38.08 12.30 26.83
CA THR A 876 39.14 13.17 27.38
C THR A 876 39.04 13.25 28.89
N CYS A 877 40.14 12.99 29.58
CA CYS A 877 40.34 13.21 31.00
C CYS A 877 41.01 14.57 31.23
N VAL A 878 40.57 15.29 32.26
CA VAL A 878 41.13 16.57 32.71
C VAL A 878 41.32 16.52 34.23
N ASP A 879 42.48 16.95 34.72
CA ASP A 879 42.73 17.11 36.16
C ASP A 879 42.23 18.48 36.66
N ARG A 880 42.36 18.75 37.97
CA ARG A 880 41.93 20.01 38.59
C ARG A 880 42.81 21.23 38.30
N VAL A 881 43.96 21.07 37.64
CA VAL A 881 44.86 22.17 37.29
C VAL A 881 44.90 22.47 35.78
N GLY A 882 44.30 21.62 34.96
CA GLY A 882 44.10 21.80 33.53
C GLY A 882 44.90 20.85 32.62
N ASN A 883 45.65 19.87 33.15
CA ASN A 883 46.34 18.92 32.29
C ASN A 883 45.32 17.93 31.67
N THR A 884 45.48 17.61 30.39
CA THR A 884 44.52 16.82 29.61
C THR A 884 45.15 15.59 28.98
N ALA A 885 44.41 14.47 28.94
CA ALA A 885 44.74 13.30 28.13
C ALA A 885 43.50 12.79 27.40
N SER A 886 43.65 12.44 26.12
CA SER A 886 42.54 11.94 25.29
C SER A 886 42.83 10.54 24.74
N ARG A 887 41.77 9.75 24.55
CA ARG A 887 41.83 8.42 23.93
C ARG A 887 40.71 8.26 22.92
N VAL A 888 41.10 7.94 21.70
CA VAL A 888 40.18 7.49 20.64
C VAL A 888 39.91 5.99 20.83
N VAL A 889 38.68 5.59 20.54
CA VAL A 889 38.25 4.21 20.28
C VAL A 889 37.57 4.22 18.92
N ASP A 890 38.14 3.50 17.97
CA ASP A 890 37.77 3.47 16.55
C ASP A 890 37.44 2.03 16.09
N GLU A 891 37.27 1.84 14.78
CA GLU A 891 36.80 0.59 14.15
C GLU A 891 35.45 0.07 14.70
N ILE A 892 34.57 0.95 15.19
CA ILE A 892 33.22 0.58 15.63
C ILE A 892 32.30 0.51 14.41
N ASN A 893 31.79 -0.69 14.12
CA ASN A 893 30.92 -0.99 13.00
C ASN A 893 29.53 -1.38 13.52
N ILE A 894 28.54 -0.51 13.36
CA ILE A 894 27.14 -0.73 13.76
C ILE A 894 26.26 -0.77 12.50
N ASP A 895 25.39 -1.77 12.43
CA ASP A 895 24.38 -1.88 11.38
C ASP A 895 23.15 -2.60 11.94
N ARG A 896 22.03 -1.88 12.03
CA ARG A 896 20.76 -2.27 12.65
C ARG A 896 19.60 -2.23 11.65
N THR A 897 19.87 -1.78 10.43
CA THR A 897 18.94 -1.81 9.31
C THR A 897 18.93 -3.22 8.73
N ALA A 898 17.74 -3.74 8.41
CA ALA A 898 17.66 -5.03 7.74
C ALA A 898 17.92 -4.88 6.23
N PRO A 899 18.57 -5.85 5.58
CA PRO A 899 18.67 -5.90 4.12
C PRO A 899 17.28 -5.98 3.48
N VAL A 900 17.16 -5.61 2.20
CA VAL A 900 15.88 -5.67 1.47
C VAL A 900 16.00 -6.61 0.29
N THR A 901 15.19 -7.68 0.25
CA THR A 901 15.07 -8.59 -0.89
C THR A 901 14.13 -8.03 -1.95
N THR A 902 14.70 -7.76 -3.12
CA THR A 902 13.96 -7.60 -4.38
C THR A 902 13.86 -8.93 -5.11
N ALA A 903 12.81 -9.11 -5.91
CA ALA A 903 12.60 -10.28 -6.74
C ALA A 903 12.22 -9.85 -8.16
N ALA A 904 13.02 -10.27 -9.13
CA ALA A 904 12.68 -10.15 -10.55
C ALA A 904 12.01 -11.46 -11.00
N VAL A 905 10.72 -11.37 -11.32
CA VAL A 905 9.91 -12.48 -11.82
C VAL A 905 9.82 -12.36 -13.34
N ALA A 906 10.16 -13.43 -14.07
CA ALA A 906 10.18 -13.42 -15.53
C ALA A 906 9.69 -14.75 -16.11
N GLY A 907 8.75 -14.70 -17.06
CA GLY A 907 8.17 -15.87 -17.71
C GLY A 907 7.29 -15.48 -18.90
N PRO A 908 6.64 -16.45 -19.57
CA PRO A 908 5.71 -16.19 -20.66
C PRO A 908 4.39 -15.63 -20.08
N LEU A 909 4.33 -14.31 -19.87
CA LEU A 909 3.17 -13.66 -19.24
C LEU A 909 1.87 -13.93 -20.01
N GLY A 910 0.81 -14.25 -19.26
CA GLY A 910 -0.58 -14.39 -19.68
C GLY A 910 -1.38 -13.11 -19.53
N ASP A 911 -2.70 -13.26 -19.52
CA ASP A 911 -3.63 -12.23 -19.08
C ASP A 911 -3.81 -12.28 -17.54
N ALA A 912 -4.41 -11.23 -16.95
CA ALA A 912 -4.79 -11.14 -15.52
C ALA A 912 -3.70 -11.50 -14.47
N GLY A 913 -2.41 -11.37 -14.82
CA GLY A 913 -1.28 -11.65 -13.91
C GLY A 913 -0.84 -13.11 -13.83
N TRP A 914 -1.39 -13.99 -14.67
CA TRP A 914 -0.95 -15.38 -14.82
C TRP A 914 0.24 -15.51 -15.77
N TYR A 915 0.90 -16.67 -15.77
CA TYR A 915 1.96 -17.04 -16.70
C TYR A 915 1.64 -18.34 -17.42
N ARG A 916 1.81 -18.37 -18.75
CA ARG A 916 1.48 -19.51 -19.63
C ARG A 916 2.64 -20.52 -19.74
N GLY A 917 3.21 -20.88 -18.60
CA GLY A 917 4.38 -21.77 -18.49
C GLY A 917 5.47 -21.24 -17.55
N THR A 918 6.60 -21.96 -17.50
CA THR A 918 7.67 -21.82 -16.49
C THR A 918 8.10 -20.38 -16.22
N VAL A 919 8.09 -20.01 -14.94
CA VAL A 919 8.52 -18.72 -14.42
C VAL A 919 9.89 -18.85 -13.75
N THR A 920 10.79 -17.93 -14.05
CA THR A 920 12.08 -17.77 -13.37
C THR A 920 12.00 -16.63 -12.36
N VAL A 921 12.26 -16.93 -11.09
CA VAL A 921 12.36 -15.93 -10.02
C VAL A 921 13.82 -15.72 -9.63
N THR A 922 14.34 -14.53 -9.92
CA THR A 922 15.68 -14.11 -9.50
C THR A 922 15.57 -13.22 -8.27
N LEU A 923 16.07 -13.70 -7.13
CA LEU A 923 16.16 -12.90 -5.90
C LEU A 923 17.45 -12.09 -5.89
N THR A 924 17.38 -10.86 -5.37
CA THR A 924 18.55 -9.99 -5.14
C THR A 924 18.27 -9.13 -3.92
N ALA A 925 19.02 -9.37 -2.85
CA ALA A 925 19.00 -8.50 -1.67
C ALA A 925 20.05 -7.40 -1.80
N THR A 926 19.70 -6.22 -1.31
CA THR A 926 20.58 -5.07 -1.18
C THR A 926 20.64 -4.63 0.27
N ASP A 927 21.82 -4.26 0.73
CA ASP A 927 22.05 -3.69 2.04
C ASP A 927 22.92 -2.42 1.94
N GLY A 928 22.72 -1.48 2.86
CA GLY A 928 23.47 -0.22 2.95
C GLY A 928 24.57 -0.21 4.02
N GLY A 929 24.60 -1.19 4.93
CA GLY A 929 25.49 -1.24 6.09
C GLY A 929 26.56 -2.32 5.99
N SER A 930 26.33 -3.46 6.63
CA SER A 930 27.30 -4.54 6.80
C SER A 930 27.42 -5.50 5.60
N GLY A 931 26.48 -5.41 4.66
CA GLY A 931 26.37 -6.23 3.46
C GLY A 931 25.54 -7.50 3.67
N THR A 932 24.81 -7.92 2.63
CA THR A 932 24.02 -9.16 2.65
C THR A 932 24.93 -10.39 2.88
N ALA A 933 24.61 -11.19 3.90
CA ALA A 933 25.28 -12.46 4.19
C ALA A 933 24.51 -13.69 3.67
N ASP A 934 23.17 -13.62 3.66
CA ASP A 934 22.31 -14.74 3.27
C ASP A 934 21.00 -14.27 2.61
N ILE A 935 20.48 -15.06 1.67
CA ILE A 935 19.13 -14.92 1.11
C ILE A 935 18.45 -16.29 1.21
N ARG A 936 17.21 -16.31 1.69
CA ARG A 936 16.41 -17.53 1.88
C ARG A 936 15.04 -17.40 1.27
N TYR A 937 14.49 -18.56 0.95
CA TYR A 937 13.13 -18.69 0.46
C TYR A 937 12.46 -19.94 1.04
N GLN A 938 11.14 -19.99 0.93
CA GLN A 938 10.30 -21.09 1.35
C GLN A 938 9.12 -21.16 0.38
N ILE A 939 8.97 -22.29 -0.31
CA ILE A 939 7.86 -22.54 -1.25
C ILE A 939 6.70 -23.18 -0.48
N ASP A 940 5.50 -22.63 -0.62
CA ASP A 940 4.22 -23.15 -0.13
C ASP A 940 4.22 -23.57 1.36
N GLY A 941 4.95 -22.82 2.19
CA GLY A 941 5.08 -23.09 3.63
C GLY A 941 5.98 -24.28 3.98
N GLY A 942 6.77 -24.80 3.04
CA GLY A 942 7.71 -25.90 3.21
C GLY A 942 8.92 -25.62 4.13
N THR A 943 10.07 -26.23 3.85
CA THR A 943 11.29 -25.96 4.65
C THR A 943 12.03 -24.72 4.09
N PRO A 944 12.55 -23.81 4.94
CA PRO A 944 13.41 -22.72 4.49
C PRO A 944 14.70 -23.19 3.82
N GLU A 945 14.94 -22.76 2.58
CA GLU A 945 16.10 -23.08 1.76
C GLU A 945 16.98 -21.84 1.50
N ARG A 946 18.22 -22.08 1.04
CA ARG A 946 19.20 -21.03 0.75
C ARG A 946 19.23 -20.72 -0.74
N TYR A 947 18.93 -19.48 -1.10
CA TYR A 947 19.02 -19.00 -2.48
C TYR A 947 20.48 -19.00 -2.97
N GLN A 948 20.71 -19.55 -4.16
CA GLN A 948 22.03 -19.71 -4.76
C GLN A 948 22.02 -19.43 -6.28
N GLU A 949 20.92 -19.78 -6.96
CA GLU A 949 20.68 -19.54 -8.38
C GLU A 949 19.17 -19.28 -8.60
N PRO A 950 18.76 -18.66 -9.73
CA PRO A 950 17.37 -18.32 -10.00
C PRO A 950 16.45 -19.54 -9.95
N LEU A 951 15.30 -19.39 -9.28
CA LEU A 951 14.34 -20.47 -9.06
C LEU A 951 13.46 -20.63 -10.30
N ALA A 952 13.38 -21.84 -10.86
CA ALA A 952 12.37 -22.19 -11.85
C ALA A 952 11.12 -22.72 -11.12
N ILE A 953 9.96 -22.11 -11.40
CA ILE A 953 8.65 -22.57 -10.98
C ILE A 953 7.92 -23.01 -12.24
N ASP A 954 7.62 -24.31 -12.35
CA ASP A 954 6.97 -24.95 -13.50
C ASP A 954 5.66 -25.67 -13.12
N THR A 955 5.31 -25.71 -11.83
CA THR A 955 4.04 -26.22 -11.32
C THR A 955 2.87 -25.33 -11.72
N GLU A 956 1.81 -25.95 -12.25
CA GLU A 956 0.51 -25.34 -12.58
C GLU A 956 -0.29 -24.99 -11.30
N GLY A 957 -1.00 -23.85 -11.32
CA GLY A 957 -1.71 -23.29 -10.16
C GLY A 957 -1.02 -22.07 -9.55
N THR A 958 -1.23 -21.82 -8.25
CA THR A 958 -0.62 -20.70 -7.50
C THR A 958 0.45 -21.20 -6.54
N THR A 959 1.69 -20.80 -6.76
CA THR A 959 2.83 -21.05 -5.86
C THR A 959 3.13 -19.81 -5.02
N ARG A 960 3.30 -20.00 -3.71
CA ARG A 960 3.64 -18.95 -2.74
C ARG A 960 5.11 -19.05 -2.33
N LEU A 961 5.91 -18.10 -2.83
CA LEU A 961 7.32 -17.98 -2.48
C LEU A 961 7.48 -16.93 -1.36
N THR A 962 7.72 -17.39 -0.13
CA THR A 962 8.07 -16.51 1.00
C THR A 962 9.59 -16.32 1.00
N VAL A 963 10.08 -15.06 1.01
CA VAL A 963 11.50 -14.71 0.90
C VAL A 963 11.95 -13.76 2.02
N TRP A 964 13.22 -13.87 2.42
CA TRP A 964 13.90 -12.93 3.32
C TRP A 964 15.42 -13.06 3.21
N SER A 965 16.14 -12.03 3.62
CA SER A 965 17.59 -12.00 3.68
C SER A 965 18.10 -11.59 5.06
N SER A 966 19.40 -11.78 5.28
CA SER A 966 20.11 -11.37 6.50
C SER A 966 21.50 -10.85 6.16
N ASP A 967 21.97 -9.86 6.92
CA ASP A 967 23.26 -9.20 6.73
C ASP A 967 24.39 -9.82 7.59
N VAL A 968 25.56 -9.17 7.61
CA VAL A 968 26.75 -9.59 8.37
C VAL A 968 26.70 -9.15 9.84
N ALA A 969 25.93 -8.12 10.19
CA ALA A 969 25.70 -7.67 11.57
C ALA A 969 24.76 -8.61 12.36
N GLY A 970 23.86 -9.28 11.65
CA GLY A 970 22.87 -10.23 12.14
C GLY A 970 21.41 -9.75 12.11
N ASN A 971 21.06 -8.72 11.34
CA ASN A 971 19.63 -8.41 11.11
C ASN A 971 19.03 -9.40 10.11
N VAL A 972 17.70 -9.51 10.15
CA VAL A 972 16.90 -10.36 9.27
C VAL A 972 15.68 -9.55 8.86
N GLU A 973 15.38 -9.47 7.57
CA GLU A 973 14.22 -8.72 7.09
C GLU A 973 12.90 -9.43 7.42
N ALA A 974 11.79 -8.68 7.39
CA ALA A 974 10.47 -9.26 7.56
C ALA A 974 10.14 -10.16 6.35
N ALA A 975 9.77 -11.42 6.60
CA ALA A 975 9.50 -12.39 5.55
C ALA A 975 8.35 -11.94 4.65
N ARG A 976 8.66 -11.76 3.36
CA ARG A 976 7.76 -11.24 2.32
C ARG A 976 7.23 -12.37 1.46
N MET A 977 5.92 -12.41 1.22
CA MET A 977 5.32 -13.35 0.26
C MET A 977 5.34 -12.77 -1.16
N ILE A 978 5.55 -13.65 -2.14
CA ILE A 978 5.40 -13.41 -3.58
C ILE A 978 4.50 -14.53 -4.11
N GLU A 979 3.36 -14.22 -4.71
CA GLU A 979 2.58 -15.21 -5.45
C GLU A 979 3.04 -15.29 -6.91
N VAL A 980 3.15 -16.51 -7.42
CA VAL A 980 3.39 -16.80 -8.84
C VAL A 980 2.27 -17.72 -9.30
N ARG A 981 1.50 -17.29 -10.31
CA ARG A 981 0.32 -18.00 -10.82
C ARG A 981 0.60 -18.50 -12.23
N ILE A 982 0.59 -19.80 -12.44
CA ILE A 982 0.96 -20.44 -13.71
C ILE A 982 -0.21 -21.27 -14.23
N ASP A 983 -0.60 -21.02 -15.46
CA ASP A 983 -1.61 -21.79 -16.19
C ASP A 983 -1.22 -21.87 -17.68
N PRO A 984 -0.60 -22.98 -18.12
CA PRO A 984 -0.24 -23.24 -19.51
C PRO A 984 -1.36 -23.96 -20.29
N SER A 985 -2.49 -24.24 -19.66
CA SER A 985 -3.51 -25.18 -20.15
C SER A 985 -4.72 -24.41 -20.70
N PRO A 986 -5.17 -24.67 -21.94
CA PRO A 986 -6.38 -24.05 -22.47
C PRO A 986 -7.66 -24.78 -22.02
N PRO A 987 -8.82 -24.10 -21.95
CA PRO A 987 -10.06 -24.68 -21.44
C PRO A 987 -10.45 -25.99 -22.12
N VAL A 988 -10.90 -26.96 -21.33
CA VAL A 988 -11.47 -28.21 -21.86
C VAL A 988 -12.90 -27.93 -22.29
N VAL A 989 -13.18 -28.10 -23.59
CA VAL A 989 -14.51 -27.91 -24.17
C VAL A 989 -15.08 -29.27 -24.61
N SER A 990 -16.34 -29.51 -24.28
CA SER A 990 -17.14 -30.65 -24.74
C SER A 990 -18.41 -30.15 -25.43
N CYS A 991 -18.88 -30.85 -26.46
CA CYS A 991 -20.12 -30.55 -27.17
C CYS A 991 -20.88 -31.85 -27.45
N GLU A 992 -22.20 -31.85 -27.27
CA GLU A 992 -23.03 -33.05 -27.38
C GLU A 992 -23.76 -33.10 -28.74
N GLU A 993 -23.31 -33.99 -29.64
CA GLU A 993 -23.82 -34.10 -31.01
C GLU A 993 -24.97 -35.14 -31.12
N PRO A 994 -26.20 -34.77 -31.53
CA PRO A 994 -27.30 -35.72 -31.70
C PRO A 994 -27.35 -36.39 -33.09
N ASP A 995 -27.60 -37.70 -33.11
CA ASP A 995 -27.58 -38.57 -34.31
C ASP A 995 -28.76 -38.43 -35.30
N SER A 996 -29.77 -37.59 -35.01
CA SER A 996 -31.06 -37.58 -35.73
C SER A 996 -31.38 -36.30 -36.52
N TRP A 997 -32.35 -36.37 -37.43
CA TRP A 997 -32.87 -35.19 -38.15
C TRP A 997 -33.71 -34.31 -37.21
N HIS A 998 -33.48 -32.99 -37.25
CA HIS A 998 -34.15 -32.03 -36.36
C HIS A 998 -34.62 -30.75 -37.05
N GLU A 999 -35.79 -30.26 -36.63
CA GLU A 999 -36.30 -28.90 -36.89
C GLU A 999 -35.47 -27.87 -36.10
N GLY A 1000 -34.30 -27.48 -36.64
CA GLY A 1000 -33.50 -26.35 -36.15
C GLY A 1000 -32.73 -26.56 -34.83
N ALA A 1001 -32.03 -27.69 -34.68
CA ALA A 1001 -31.25 -28.00 -33.48
C ALA A 1001 -30.14 -26.96 -33.16
N THR A 1002 -29.92 -26.73 -31.86
CA THR A 1002 -28.73 -26.06 -31.31
C THR A 1002 -27.93 -27.06 -30.49
N VAL A 1003 -26.61 -27.09 -30.69
CA VAL A 1003 -25.73 -28.03 -29.97
C VAL A 1003 -25.29 -27.40 -28.66
N ALA A 1004 -25.56 -28.08 -27.55
CA ALA A 1004 -25.07 -27.65 -26.24
C ALA A 1004 -23.58 -28.00 -26.11
N CYS A 1005 -22.81 -27.03 -25.63
CA CYS A 1005 -21.41 -27.19 -25.28
C CYS A 1005 -21.16 -26.70 -23.85
N THR A 1006 -20.26 -27.40 -23.16
CA THR A 1006 -19.73 -26.99 -21.86
C THR A 1006 -18.25 -26.69 -22.00
N ALA A 1007 -17.76 -25.70 -21.27
CA ALA A 1007 -16.35 -25.48 -21.08
C ALA A 1007 -16.02 -25.45 -19.59
N VAL A 1008 -14.85 -25.97 -19.24
CA VAL A 1008 -14.27 -25.84 -17.90
C VAL A 1008 -12.79 -25.53 -18.02
N ASP A 1009 -12.33 -24.62 -17.17
CA ASP A 1009 -10.93 -24.53 -16.79
C ASP A 1009 -10.84 -24.66 -15.25
N PRO A 1010 -9.99 -25.56 -14.71
CA PRO A 1010 -9.88 -25.78 -13.27
C PRO A 1010 -8.72 -25.00 -12.60
N VAL A 1011 -7.96 -24.19 -13.32
CA VAL A 1011 -6.71 -23.57 -12.85
C VAL A 1011 -6.84 -22.05 -12.72
N SER A 1012 -7.02 -21.32 -13.82
CA SER A 1012 -7.29 -19.88 -13.81
C SER A 1012 -8.78 -19.55 -13.99
N GLY A 1013 -9.57 -20.50 -14.49
CA GLY A 1013 -11.01 -20.36 -14.75
C GLY A 1013 -11.30 -19.72 -16.11
N LEU A 1014 -12.57 -19.72 -16.52
CA LEU A 1014 -12.97 -19.12 -17.80
C LEU A 1014 -12.97 -17.59 -17.73
N ARG A 1015 -12.45 -16.94 -18.77
CA ARG A 1015 -12.38 -15.47 -18.85
C ARG A 1015 -13.75 -14.81 -18.97
N ASP A 1016 -14.70 -15.51 -19.58
CA ASP A 1016 -16.12 -15.16 -19.61
C ASP A 1016 -16.90 -16.30 -18.94
N PRO A 1017 -17.55 -16.08 -17.78
CA PRO A 1017 -18.40 -17.10 -17.15
C PRO A 1017 -19.54 -17.59 -18.08
N GLY A 1018 -19.95 -16.78 -19.07
CA GLY A 1018 -20.89 -17.15 -20.13
C GLY A 1018 -20.34 -18.11 -21.19
N ASP A 1019 -19.06 -18.51 -21.11
CA ASP A 1019 -18.49 -19.64 -21.87
C ASP A 1019 -18.67 -20.99 -21.13
N ALA A 1020 -19.07 -21.02 -19.85
CA ALA A 1020 -19.24 -22.29 -19.11
C ALA A 1020 -20.32 -23.19 -19.72
N HIS A 1021 -21.40 -22.57 -20.20
CA HIS A 1021 -22.49 -23.20 -20.93
C HIS A 1021 -22.89 -22.33 -22.13
N PHE A 1022 -22.65 -22.80 -23.35
CA PHE A 1022 -23.05 -22.11 -24.57
C PHE A 1022 -23.69 -23.07 -25.56
N THR A 1023 -24.33 -22.49 -26.58
CA THR A 1023 -24.80 -23.25 -27.74
C THR A 1023 -24.03 -22.87 -29.01
N LEU A 1024 -23.76 -23.86 -29.84
CA LEU A 1024 -23.33 -23.67 -31.23
C LEU A 1024 -24.53 -23.84 -32.15
N THR A 1025 -24.61 -23.00 -33.19
CA THR A 1025 -25.51 -23.24 -34.33
C THR A 1025 -24.81 -24.19 -35.29
N PRO A 1026 -25.27 -25.45 -35.45
CA PRO A 1026 -24.62 -26.44 -36.28
C PRO A 1026 -24.80 -26.12 -37.77
N ILE A 1027 -23.82 -26.50 -38.59
CA ILE A 1027 -23.88 -26.30 -40.04
C ILE A 1027 -24.77 -27.40 -40.67
N PRO A 1028 -25.79 -27.06 -41.49
CA PRO A 1028 -26.60 -28.04 -42.20
C PRO A 1028 -25.76 -28.90 -43.15
N HIS A 1029 -25.85 -30.21 -42.98
CA HIS A 1029 -25.01 -31.19 -43.68
C HIS A 1029 -25.12 -31.10 -45.21
N GLY A 1030 -24.06 -30.63 -45.88
CA GLY A 1030 -23.92 -30.59 -47.33
C GLY A 1030 -23.88 -29.19 -47.99
N LEU A 1031 -24.06 -28.10 -47.22
CA LEU A 1031 -23.98 -26.74 -47.76
C LEU A 1031 -22.53 -26.20 -47.77
N GLN A 1032 -22.09 -25.56 -48.87
CA GLN A 1032 -20.80 -24.84 -48.87
C GLN A 1032 -20.93 -23.49 -48.15
N VAL A 1033 -20.03 -23.25 -47.19
CA VAL A 1033 -20.06 -22.07 -46.30
C VAL A 1033 -19.66 -20.79 -47.05
N ALA A 1034 -20.67 -20.11 -47.60
CA ALA A 1034 -20.52 -18.80 -48.24
C ALA A 1034 -21.68 -17.82 -47.94
N SER A 1035 -22.72 -18.26 -47.23
CA SER A 1035 -23.95 -17.48 -47.01
C SER A 1035 -24.67 -17.74 -45.68
N ILE A 1036 -23.99 -18.35 -44.70
CA ILE A 1036 -24.46 -18.43 -43.31
C ILE A 1036 -23.57 -17.50 -42.49
N ALA A 1037 -24.16 -16.74 -41.57
CA ALA A 1037 -23.41 -15.88 -40.65
C ALA A 1037 -23.05 -16.69 -39.39
N GLY A 1038 -21.76 -16.92 -39.18
CA GLY A 1038 -21.23 -17.87 -38.20
C GLY A 1038 -20.73 -19.14 -38.90
N ASP A 1039 -19.54 -19.60 -38.50
CA ASP A 1039 -18.86 -20.78 -39.03
C ASP A 1039 -19.07 -22.03 -38.15
N GLY A 1040 -20.04 -21.97 -37.22
CA GLY A 1040 -20.31 -23.04 -36.26
C GLY A 1040 -19.26 -23.19 -35.17
N THR A 1041 -18.35 -22.22 -34.98
CA THR A 1041 -17.31 -22.26 -33.95
C THR A 1041 -17.48 -21.19 -32.86
N ARG A 1042 -16.84 -21.40 -31.71
CA ARG A 1042 -16.67 -20.40 -30.64
C ARG A 1042 -15.27 -20.54 -30.05
N THR A 1043 -14.53 -19.43 -29.92
CA THR A 1043 -13.27 -19.42 -29.16
C THR A 1043 -13.58 -19.17 -27.70
N VAL A 1044 -13.26 -20.14 -26.85
CA VAL A 1044 -13.35 -20.05 -25.38
C VAL A 1044 -11.94 -19.84 -24.83
N CYS A 1045 -11.77 -18.94 -23.87
CA CYS A 1045 -10.47 -18.65 -23.27
C CYS A 1045 -10.52 -18.70 -21.75
N ASP A 1046 -9.40 -19.12 -21.14
CA ASP A 1046 -9.17 -19.01 -19.71
C ASP A 1046 -8.72 -17.60 -19.31
N VAL A 1047 -8.68 -17.33 -18.00
CA VAL A 1047 -8.26 -16.05 -17.40
C VAL A 1047 -6.76 -15.79 -17.61
N ALA A 1048 -5.94 -16.81 -17.79
CA ALA A 1048 -4.53 -16.69 -18.17
C ALA A 1048 -4.29 -16.37 -19.65
N GLY A 1049 -5.34 -16.40 -20.48
CA GLY A 1049 -5.29 -16.10 -21.90
C GLY A 1049 -4.76 -17.24 -22.78
N ASN A 1050 -4.87 -18.51 -22.38
CA ASN A 1050 -4.90 -19.60 -23.36
C ASN A 1050 -6.35 -19.78 -23.87
N CYS A 1051 -6.52 -20.43 -25.04
CA CYS A 1051 -7.83 -20.53 -25.68
C CYS A 1051 -8.00 -21.84 -26.46
N THR A 1052 -9.20 -22.41 -26.38
CA THR A 1052 -9.68 -23.55 -27.17
C THR A 1052 -10.74 -23.08 -28.17
N VAL A 1053 -10.78 -23.69 -29.36
CA VAL A 1053 -11.84 -23.45 -30.35
C VAL A 1053 -12.82 -24.63 -30.32
N ALA A 1054 -14.07 -24.33 -30.00
CA ALA A 1054 -15.19 -25.27 -30.06
C ALA A 1054 -15.70 -25.42 -31.50
N GLY A 1055 -16.06 -26.64 -31.91
CA GLY A 1055 -16.62 -26.92 -33.23
C GLY A 1055 -15.58 -26.92 -34.38
N PRO A 1056 -16.02 -26.88 -35.66
CA PRO A 1056 -17.40 -26.72 -36.11
C PRO A 1056 -18.22 -28.02 -36.05
N VAL A 1057 -19.44 -27.93 -35.52
CA VAL A 1057 -20.37 -29.06 -35.46
C VAL A 1057 -21.28 -29.10 -36.70
N SER A 1058 -21.51 -30.28 -37.25
CA SER A 1058 -22.27 -30.49 -38.51
C SER A 1058 -23.42 -31.47 -38.30
N LEU A 1059 -24.67 -31.04 -38.46
CA LEU A 1059 -25.85 -31.88 -38.20
C LEU A 1059 -26.78 -32.03 -39.42
N PRO A 1060 -27.54 -33.15 -39.48
CA PRO A 1060 -28.67 -33.28 -40.40
C PRO A 1060 -29.86 -32.43 -39.90
N VAL A 1061 -30.04 -31.25 -40.48
CA VAL A 1061 -31.09 -30.29 -40.13
C VAL A 1061 -32.03 -30.09 -41.31
N ASP A 1062 -33.34 -30.12 -41.05
CA ASP A 1062 -34.38 -29.84 -42.03
C ASP A 1062 -35.46 -28.93 -41.42
N THR A 1063 -35.94 -27.97 -42.20
CA THR A 1063 -36.79 -26.84 -41.78
C THR A 1063 -37.90 -26.54 -42.81
N ALA A 1064 -38.10 -27.42 -43.78
CA ALA A 1064 -39.11 -27.26 -44.82
C ALA A 1064 -40.35 -28.11 -44.48
N ALA A 1065 -41.49 -27.47 -44.24
CA ALA A 1065 -42.74 -28.20 -44.06
C ALA A 1065 -43.20 -28.89 -45.37
N PRO A 1066 -43.71 -30.14 -45.32
CA PRO A 1066 -44.07 -30.91 -46.51
C PRO A 1066 -45.14 -30.22 -47.38
N GLU A 1067 -44.93 -30.19 -48.71
CA GLU A 1067 -45.90 -29.62 -49.65
C GLU A 1067 -47.09 -30.58 -49.85
N ILE A 1068 -48.31 -30.06 -49.67
CA ILE A 1068 -49.56 -30.80 -49.87
C ILE A 1068 -50.22 -30.39 -51.18
N HIS A 1069 -50.52 -31.34 -52.05
CA HIS A 1069 -51.31 -31.14 -53.27
C HIS A 1069 -52.65 -31.86 -53.15
N ILE A 1070 -53.76 -31.12 -53.32
CA ILE A 1070 -55.12 -31.67 -53.38
C ILE A 1070 -55.68 -31.37 -54.77
N VAL A 1071 -56.02 -32.42 -55.52
CA VAL A 1071 -56.59 -32.37 -56.88
C VAL A 1071 -58.11 -32.51 -56.79
N HIS A 1072 -58.59 -33.54 -56.10
CA HIS A 1072 -59.99 -33.76 -55.76
C HIS A 1072 -60.15 -33.80 -54.22
N PRO A 1073 -61.19 -33.16 -53.66
CA PRO A 1073 -62.50 -32.96 -54.29
C PRO A 1073 -62.83 -31.54 -54.77
N ALA A 1074 -61.92 -30.56 -54.82
CA ALA A 1074 -62.26 -29.16 -55.14
C ALA A 1074 -63.11 -28.99 -56.43
N GLY A 1075 -64.38 -28.58 -56.30
CA GLY A 1075 -65.30 -28.49 -57.45
C GLY A 1075 -66.79 -28.54 -57.09
N THR A 1076 -67.62 -28.84 -58.10
CA THR A 1076 -69.08 -28.99 -57.98
C THR A 1076 -69.52 -30.31 -58.62
N TYR A 1077 -70.29 -31.10 -57.87
CA TYR A 1077 -70.78 -32.43 -58.24
C TYR A 1077 -72.30 -32.52 -58.11
N LEU A 1078 -72.88 -33.53 -58.74
CA LEU A 1078 -74.27 -33.91 -58.51
C LEU A 1078 -74.39 -34.75 -57.24
N LEU A 1079 -75.60 -34.74 -56.65
CA LEU A 1079 -76.01 -35.66 -55.60
C LEU A 1079 -75.70 -37.10 -56.02
N ASN A 1080 -75.19 -37.91 -55.08
CA ASN A 1080 -74.77 -39.31 -55.26
C ASN A 1080 -73.63 -39.56 -56.26
N GLN A 1081 -73.08 -38.54 -56.93
CA GLN A 1081 -72.01 -38.70 -57.90
C GLN A 1081 -70.78 -39.36 -57.25
N GLU A 1082 -70.31 -40.48 -57.80
CA GLU A 1082 -69.06 -41.10 -57.38
C GLU A 1082 -67.87 -40.19 -57.73
N VAL A 1083 -67.14 -39.74 -56.70
CA VAL A 1083 -65.92 -38.92 -56.82
C VAL A 1083 -64.89 -39.45 -55.82
N ALA A 1084 -63.73 -39.85 -56.32
CA ALA A 1084 -62.60 -40.21 -55.47
C ALA A 1084 -61.89 -38.95 -54.94
N ALA A 1085 -61.43 -38.99 -53.69
CA ALA A 1085 -60.42 -38.06 -53.20
C ALA A 1085 -59.10 -38.29 -53.97
N GLU A 1086 -58.41 -37.21 -54.33
CA GLU A 1086 -57.09 -37.31 -54.95
C GLU A 1086 -56.20 -36.22 -54.36
N TYR A 1087 -55.26 -36.66 -53.53
CA TYR A 1087 -54.26 -35.82 -52.90
C TYR A 1087 -52.95 -36.58 -52.71
N ALA A 1088 -51.86 -35.82 -52.56
CA ALA A 1088 -50.51 -36.33 -52.26
C ALA A 1088 -49.75 -35.28 -51.43
N CYS A 1089 -48.78 -35.75 -50.66
CA CYS A 1089 -47.83 -34.90 -49.94
C CYS A 1089 -46.41 -35.27 -50.35
N SER A 1090 -45.52 -34.29 -50.44
CA SER A 1090 -44.13 -34.49 -50.81
C SER A 1090 -43.22 -33.54 -50.04
N ASP A 1091 -42.08 -34.05 -49.61
CA ASP A 1091 -41.02 -33.27 -48.98
C ASP A 1091 -39.72 -33.40 -49.80
N GLY A 1092 -38.85 -32.39 -49.70
CA GLY A 1092 -37.54 -32.31 -50.36
C GLY A 1092 -36.34 -32.48 -49.41
N GLY A 1093 -36.56 -32.63 -48.10
CA GLY A 1093 -35.55 -32.80 -47.07
C GLY A 1093 -35.58 -34.17 -46.40
N SER A 1094 -36.09 -34.21 -45.16
CA SER A 1094 -36.06 -35.36 -44.25
C SER A 1094 -37.07 -36.48 -44.59
N GLY A 1095 -38.09 -36.17 -45.39
CA GLY A 1095 -39.06 -37.11 -45.96
C GLY A 1095 -40.38 -37.18 -45.20
N VAL A 1096 -41.49 -37.42 -45.93
CA VAL A 1096 -42.85 -37.44 -45.38
C VAL A 1096 -43.10 -38.67 -44.50
N VAL A 1097 -43.56 -38.45 -43.26
CA VAL A 1097 -43.99 -39.47 -42.29
C VAL A 1097 -45.51 -39.66 -42.28
N THR A 1098 -46.31 -38.59 -42.39
CA THR A 1098 -47.78 -38.66 -42.50
C THR A 1098 -48.34 -37.78 -43.61
N CYS A 1099 -49.49 -38.19 -44.17
CA CYS A 1099 -50.20 -37.49 -45.24
C CYS A 1099 -51.67 -37.92 -45.22
N ASP A 1100 -52.43 -37.39 -44.27
CA ASP A 1100 -53.74 -37.91 -43.87
C ASP A 1100 -54.88 -36.98 -44.30
N GLY A 1101 -55.93 -37.55 -44.88
CA GLY A 1101 -57.16 -36.86 -45.25
C GLY A 1101 -58.39 -37.54 -44.63
N PRO A 1102 -59.60 -36.99 -44.81
CA PRO A 1102 -60.81 -37.48 -44.13
C PRO A 1102 -61.27 -38.85 -44.66
N VAL A 1103 -60.83 -39.19 -45.87
CA VAL A 1103 -60.77 -40.54 -46.45
C VAL A 1103 -59.44 -40.68 -47.20
N PRO A 1104 -58.89 -41.91 -47.36
CA PRO A 1104 -57.65 -42.11 -48.11
C PRO A 1104 -57.72 -41.63 -49.56
N SER A 1105 -56.58 -41.21 -50.11
CA SER A 1105 -56.46 -40.90 -51.54
C SER A 1105 -56.86 -42.13 -52.39
N GLY A 1106 -57.76 -41.93 -53.36
CA GLY A 1106 -58.44 -42.97 -54.14
C GLY A 1106 -59.77 -43.48 -53.57
N ALA A 1107 -60.17 -43.13 -52.34
CA ALA A 1107 -61.47 -43.50 -51.76
C ALA A 1107 -62.57 -42.47 -52.09
N LEU A 1108 -63.84 -42.90 -52.10
CA LEU A 1108 -64.97 -42.03 -52.41
C LEU A 1108 -65.27 -41.01 -51.30
N ILE A 1109 -65.58 -39.78 -51.69
CA ILE A 1109 -66.04 -38.70 -50.78
C ILE A 1109 -67.56 -38.77 -50.53
N ASP A 1110 -68.06 -38.07 -49.50
CA ASP A 1110 -69.51 -37.95 -49.28
C ASP A 1110 -70.15 -36.96 -50.27
N THR A 1111 -70.83 -37.48 -51.29
CA THR A 1111 -71.72 -36.74 -52.20
C THR A 1111 -73.20 -37.01 -51.93
N SER A 1112 -73.56 -37.63 -50.80
CA SER A 1112 -74.95 -38.02 -50.46
C SER A 1112 -75.84 -36.88 -49.96
N ARG A 1113 -75.29 -35.66 -49.82
CA ARG A 1113 -75.98 -34.49 -49.27
C ARG A 1113 -75.67 -33.24 -50.08
N VAL A 1114 -76.71 -32.58 -50.59
CA VAL A 1114 -76.60 -31.27 -51.25
C VAL A 1114 -76.15 -30.19 -50.26
N GLY A 1115 -75.25 -29.31 -50.70
CA GLY A 1115 -74.66 -28.24 -49.88
C GLY A 1115 -73.18 -27.98 -50.19
N ASN A 1116 -72.54 -27.18 -49.34
CA ASN A 1116 -71.09 -26.96 -49.34
C ASN A 1116 -70.42 -27.89 -48.31
N HIS A 1117 -69.31 -28.52 -48.69
CA HIS A 1117 -68.52 -29.43 -47.87
C HIS A 1117 -67.05 -29.00 -47.86
N ALA A 1118 -66.29 -29.42 -46.84
CA ALA A 1118 -64.86 -29.14 -46.69
C ALA A 1118 -64.06 -30.45 -46.65
N PHE A 1119 -62.83 -30.40 -47.16
CA PHE A 1119 -61.90 -31.52 -47.22
C PHE A 1119 -60.50 -31.01 -46.87
N GLN A 1120 -59.95 -31.48 -45.76
CA GLN A 1120 -58.64 -31.08 -45.22
C GLN A 1120 -57.66 -32.24 -45.28
N VAL A 1121 -56.43 -31.97 -45.70
CA VAL A 1121 -55.30 -32.91 -45.63
C VAL A 1121 -54.23 -32.30 -44.74
N ASP A 1122 -53.67 -33.12 -43.85
CA ASP A 1122 -52.63 -32.76 -42.89
C ASP A 1122 -51.40 -33.66 -43.13
N ALA A 1123 -50.19 -33.12 -42.97
CA ALA A 1123 -48.94 -33.82 -43.25
C ALA A 1123 -47.84 -33.48 -42.23
N ARG A 1124 -46.90 -34.42 -42.04
CA ARG A 1124 -45.70 -34.28 -41.20
C ARG A 1124 -44.52 -35.01 -41.82
N ASP A 1125 -43.30 -34.51 -41.62
CA ASP A 1125 -42.04 -35.14 -42.04
C ASP A 1125 -41.30 -35.87 -40.88
N VAL A 1126 -40.04 -36.25 -41.13
CA VAL A 1126 -39.17 -36.92 -40.13
C VAL A 1126 -38.58 -35.92 -39.13
N ALA A 1127 -38.17 -34.73 -39.57
CA ALA A 1127 -37.55 -33.71 -38.71
C ALA A 1127 -38.52 -33.07 -37.70
N GLY A 1128 -39.81 -33.03 -38.03
CA GLY A 1128 -40.89 -32.60 -37.16
C GLY A 1128 -41.94 -31.69 -37.81
N ASN A 1129 -41.59 -31.03 -38.92
CA ASN A 1129 -42.37 -29.94 -39.51
C ASN A 1129 -43.75 -30.44 -39.96
N THR A 1130 -44.77 -29.57 -39.87
CA THR A 1130 -46.16 -29.92 -40.20
C THR A 1130 -46.80 -28.95 -41.19
N ALA A 1131 -47.74 -29.47 -41.99
CA ALA A 1131 -48.52 -28.70 -42.94
C ALA A 1131 -49.99 -29.13 -42.93
N SER A 1132 -50.90 -28.19 -43.25
CA SER A 1132 -52.34 -28.41 -43.36
C SER A 1132 -52.90 -27.67 -44.57
N LYS A 1133 -53.82 -28.30 -45.32
CA LYS A 1133 -54.42 -27.71 -46.52
C LYS A 1133 -55.88 -28.12 -46.68
N THR A 1134 -56.77 -27.14 -46.85
CA THR A 1134 -58.22 -27.37 -46.92
C THR A 1134 -58.81 -26.82 -48.21
N VAL A 1135 -59.63 -27.62 -48.88
CA VAL A 1135 -60.43 -27.23 -50.04
C VAL A 1135 -61.93 -27.42 -49.76
N THR A 1136 -62.78 -26.75 -50.52
CA THR A 1136 -64.24 -26.92 -50.44
C THR A 1136 -64.80 -27.52 -51.72
N TYR A 1137 -65.84 -28.32 -51.60
CA TYR A 1137 -66.59 -28.87 -52.73
C TYR A 1137 -68.09 -28.69 -52.53
N GLN A 1138 -68.84 -28.68 -53.64
CA GLN A 1138 -70.28 -28.47 -53.65
C GLN A 1138 -70.98 -29.70 -54.20
N VAL A 1139 -72.10 -30.07 -53.59
CA VAL A 1139 -72.99 -31.14 -54.06
C VAL A 1139 -74.34 -30.54 -54.36
N ARG A 1140 -74.93 -30.88 -55.51
CA ARG A 1140 -76.12 -30.21 -56.08
C ARG A 1140 -77.12 -31.19 -56.70
N TYR A 1141 -78.38 -30.80 -56.82
CA TYR A 1141 -79.32 -31.56 -57.65
C TYR A 1141 -79.04 -31.40 -59.15
N GLY A 1142 -79.38 -32.41 -59.94
CA GLY A 1142 -79.62 -32.25 -61.37
C GLY A 1142 -81.05 -31.76 -61.63
N VAL A 1143 -81.30 -31.15 -62.79
CA VAL A 1143 -82.64 -30.71 -63.21
C VAL A 1143 -82.98 -31.25 -64.59
N GLU A 1144 -84.09 -32.00 -64.67
CA GLU A 1144 -84.69 -32.46 -65.93
C GLU A 1144 -85.93 -31.59 -66.23
N GLN A 1145 -86.02 -31.00 -67.43
CA GLN A 1145 -87.25 -30.36 -67.90
C GLN A 1145 -88.06 -31.32 -68.80
N ILE A 1146 -89.26 -31.68 -68.35
CA ILE A 1146 -90.10 -32.73 -68.97
C ILE A 1146 -91.07 -32.14 -70.02
N GLY A 1147 -91.39 -30.85 -69.91
CA GLY A 1147 -91.96 -30.09 -71.03
C GLY A 1147 -92.84 -28.90 -70.63
N PRO A 1148 -93.05 -27.94 -71.55
CA PRO A 1148 -94.06 -26.89 -71.43
C PRO A 1148 -95.42 -27.34 -71.97
N LEU A 1149 -96.48 -27.24 -71.16
CA LEU A 1149 -97.84 -27.61 -71.55
C LEU A 1149 -98.57 -26.48 -72.29
N GLY A 1150 -98.35 -26.41 -73.60
CA GLY A 1150 -99.18 -25.66 -74.55
C GLY A 1150 -98.87 -24.17 -74.69
N LEU A 1151 -99.62 -23.51 -75.59
CA LEU A 1151 -99.57 -22.06 -75.84
C LEU A 1151 -100.90 -21.44 -75.41
N GLY A 1152 -100.85 -20.60 -74.38
CA GLY A 1152 -102.03 -19.92 -73.84
C GLY A 1152 -101.63 -18.88 -72.78
N PRO A 1153 -102.61 -18.18 -72.17
CA PRO A 1153 -102.38 -17.14 -71.15
C PRO A 1153 -101.78 -17.67 -69.83
N TRP A 1154 -101.79 -19.00 -69.66
CA TRP A 1154 -101.21 -19.74 -68.56
C TRP A 1154 -100.43 -20.91 -69.17
N VAL A 1155 -99.16 -21.07 -68.81
CA VAL A 1155 -98.31 -22.18 -69.26
C VAL A 1155 -97.78 -22.90 -68.03
N TRP A 1156 -97.89 -24.22 -68.03
CA TRP A 1156 -97.33 -25.08 -66.99
C TRP A 1156 -95.99 -25.65 -67.48
N VAL A 1157 -94.94 -25.45 -66.69
CA VAL A 1157 -93.64 -26.10 -66.87
C VAL A 1157 -93.56 -27.30 -65.93
N ARG A 1158 -93.18 -28.46 -66.47
CA ARG A 1158 -92.92 -29.70 -65.71
C ARG A 1158 -91.40 -29.91 -65.58
N LEU A 1159 -90.93 -30.17 -64.36
CA LEU A 1159 -89.52 -30.45 -64.09
C LEU A 1159 -89.33 -31.48 -62.97
N ARG A 1160 -88.16 -32.13 -62.95
CA ARG A 1160 -87.69 -32.98 -61.85
C ARG A 1160 -86.36 -32.52 -61.30
N LEU A 1161 -86.15 -32.83 -60.03
CA LEU A 1161 -84.82 -32.94 -59.43
C LEU A 1161 -84.32 -34.37 -59.64
N VAL A 1162 -83.06 -34.53 -60.03
CA VAL A 1162 -82.39 -35.83 -60.23
C VAL A 1162 -81.02 -35.88 -59.56
N ASP A 1163 -80.45 -37.07 -59.39
CA ASP A 1163 -79.04 -37.28 -59.06
C ASP A 1163 -78.18 -37.51 -60.33
N ALA A 1164 -76.91 -37.89 -60.17
CA ALA A 1164 -75.99 -38.16 -61.28
C ALA A 1164 -76.50 -39.28 -62.21
N GLU A 1165 -77.19 -40.27 -61.65
CA GLU A 1165 -77.73 -41.45 -62.35
C GLU A 1165 -79.08 -41.14 -63.05
N GLY A 1166 -79.63 -39.94 -62.86
CA GLY A 1166 -80.93 -39.53 -63.38
C GLY A 1166 -82.12 -40.07 -62.57
N VAL A 1167 -81.89 -40.61 -61.37
CA VAL A 1167 -82.95 -41.06 -60.47
C VAL A 1167 -83.67 -39.85 -59.90
N ASN A 1168 -84.99 -39.93 -59.83
CA ASN A 1168 -85.87 -38.81 -59.54
C ASN A 1168 -86.05 -38.56 -58.03
N HIS A 1169 -85.56 -37.43 -57.54
CA HIS A 1169 -85.66 -36.97 -56.13
C HIS A 1169 -86.79 -35.95 -55.91
N SER A 1170 -87.76 -35.87 -56.83
CA SER A 1170 -88.86 -34.89 -56.73
C SER A 1170 -89.92 -35.27 -55.68
N ALA A 1171 -89.66 -34.91 -54.43
CA ALA A 1171 -90.50 -35.18 -53.27
C ALA A 1171 -90.97 -33.92 -52.52
N ALA A 1172 -92.13 -33.98 -51.87
CA ALA A 1172 -92.76 -32.84 -51.17
C ALA A 1172 -91.97 -32.31 -49.95
N ALA A 1173 -90.85 -32.93 -49.58
CA ALA A 1173 -89.91 -32.42 -48.60
C ALA A 1173 -89.13 -31.20 -49.11
N HIS A 1174 -88.82 -31.16 -50.42
CA HIS A 1174 -87.97 -30.13 -51.01
C HIS A 1174 -88.76 -28.84 -51.30
N ARG A 1175 -88.16 -27.70 -50.95
CA ARG A 1175 -88.74 -26.37 -51.03
C ARG A 1175 -88.38 -25.67 -52.33
N LEU A 1176 -88.94 -26.16 -53.43
CA LEU A 1176 -88.80 -25.50 -54.73
C LEU A 1176 -89.40 -24.08 -54.70
N ARG A 1177 -88.60 -23.05 -54.98
CA ARG A 1177 -89.04 -21.64 -54.98
C ARG A 1177 -88.69 -20.97 -56.31
N ALA A 1178 -89.63 -20.24 -56.90
CA ALA A 1178 -89.32 -19.36 -58.02
C ALA A 1178 -88.35 -18.24 -57.59
N ALA A 1179 -87.25 -18.10 -58.33
CA ALA A 1179 -86.25 -17.03 -58.15
C ALA A 1179 -86.46 -15.87 -59.13
N GLY A 1180 -87.00 -16.14 -60.34
CA GLY A 1180 -87.27 -15.09 -61.31
C GLY A 1180 -87.70 -15.57 -62.70
N LEU A 1181 -87.89 -14.63 -63.62
CA LEU A 1181 -88.11 -14.87 -65.04
C LEU A 1181 -87.31 -13.84 -65.84
N THR A 1182 -86.46 -14.29 -66.76
CA THR A 1182 -85.67 -13.44 -67.66
C THR A 1182 -86.05 -13.68 -69.11
N THR A 1183 -85.83 -12.70 -69.99
CA THR A 1183 -85.95 -12.90 -71.46
C THR A 1183 -84.79 -13.73 -72.01
N GLU A 1184 -84.85 -14.07 -73.30
CA GLU A 1184 -83.77 -14.74 -74.05
C GLU A 1184 -82.43 -13.95 -73.97
N ASP A 1185 -82.49 -12.61 -73.94
CA ASP A 1185 -81.33 -11.70 -73.75
C ASP A 1185 -80.87 -11.56 -72.28
N GLY A 1186 -81.37 -12.39 -71.36
CA GLY A 1186 -81.00 -12.38 -69.93
C GLY A 1186 -81.60 -11.24 -69.10
N ALA A 1187 -82.34 -10.30 -69.69
CA ALA A 1187 -82.94 -9.20 -68.96
C ALA A 1187 -84.06 -9.69 -68.01
N ALA A 1188 -83.96 -9.33 -66.73
CA ALA A 1188 -84.98 -9.65 -65.73
C ALA A 1188 -86.27 -8.86 -66.02
N HIS A 1189 -87.41 -9.56 -66.09
CA HIS A 1189 -88.66 -8.92 -66.47
C HIS A 1189 -89.21 -8.06 -65.32
N PRO A 1190 -89.48 -6.75 -65.50
CA PRO A 1190 -90.15 -5.95 -64.48
C PRO A 1190 -91.61 -6.43 -64.33
N TRP A 1191 -92.01 -6.78 -63.10
CA TRP A 1191 -93.32 -7.36 -62.81
C TRP A 1191 -94.38 -6.26 -62.73
N PRO A 1192 -95.40 -6.33 -63.60
CA PRO A 1192 -96.73 -6.50 -63.01
C PRO A 1192 -97.66 -7.49 -63.74
N LEU A 1193 -97.37 -7.84 -65.01
CA LEU A 1193 -98.28 -8.62 -65.88
C LEU A 1193 -97.94 -10.11 -65.92
N ALA A 1194 -96.67 -10.46 -66.16
CA ALA A 1194 -96.20 -11.83 -65.99
C ALA A 1194 -96.15 -12.15 -64.49
N ARG A 1195 -96.73 -13.29 -64.10
CA ARG A 1195 -96.73 -13.77 -62.71
C ARG A 1195 -96.60 -15.28 -62.66
N ILE A 1196 -95.66 -15.77 -61.87
CA ILE A 1196 -95.63 -17.17 -61.46
C ILE A 1196 -96.69 -17.32 -60.36
N VAL A 1197 -97.75 -18.09 -60.62
CA VAL A 1197 -98.94 -18.18 -59.74
C VAL A 1197 -98.96 -19.47 -58.93
N TYR A 1198 -98.21 -20.48 -59.34
CA TYR A 1198 -97.99 -21.70 -58.58
C TYR A 1198 -96.60 -22.27 -58.86
N VAL A 1199 -95.92 -22.73 -57.82
CA VAL A 1199 -94.79 -23.67 -57.90
C VAL A 1199 -95.01 -24.69 -56.78
N GLY A 1200 -94.97 -25.97 -57.10
CA GLY A 1200 -95.19 -27.04 -56.13
C GLY A 1200 -95.19 -28.43 -56.77
N LEU A 1201 -95.22 -29.47 -55.96
CA LEU A 1201 -95.22 -30.85 -56.45
C LEU A 1201 -96.56 -31.18 -57.14
N SER A 1202 -96.49 -31.95 -58.22
CA SER A 1202 -97.64 -32.53 -58.90
C SER A 1202 -98.55 -33.31 -57.94
N PRO A 1203 -99.89 -33.22 -58.05
CA PRO A 1203 -100.81 -34.07 -57.30
C PRO A 1203 -100.63 -35.59 -57.53
N GLN A 1204 -99.89 -35.98 -58.57
CA GLN A 1204 -99.53 -37.38 -58.87
C GLN A 1204 -98.17 -37.80 -58.26
N GLY A 1205 -97.46 -36.87 -57.61
CA GLY A 1205 -96.09 -37.06 -57.12
C GLY A 1205 -95.03 -37.01 -58.23
N GLY A 1206 -93.76 -37.05 -57.83
CA GLY A 1206 -92.62 -37.32 -58.72
C GLY A 1206 -92.26 -36.25 -59.75
N GLU A 1207 -92.91 -35.08 -59.78
CA GLU A 1207 -92.56 -33.95 -60.64
C GLU A 1207 -93.03 -32.64 -59.99
N TYR A 1208 -92.34 -31.53 -60.28
CA TYR A 1208 -92.81 -30.20 -59.93
C TYR A 1208 -93.54 -29.55 -61.11
N LEU A 1209 -94.59 -28.81 -60.76
CA LEU A 1209 -95.41 -28.03 -61.67
C LEU A 1209 -95.22 -26.55 -61.34
N ALA A 1210 -94.77 -25.76 -62.33
CA ALA A 1210 -94.72 -24.30 -62.23
C ALA A 1210 -95.71 -23.67 -63.22
N MET A 1211 -96.74 -22.98 -62.71
CA MET A 1211 -97.69 -22.24 -63.55
C MET A 1211 -97.23 -20.78 -63.70
N VAL A 1212 -96.90 -20.40 -64.93
CA VAL A 1212 -96.51 -19.04 -65.30
C VAL A 1212 -97.61 -18.38 -66.11
N SER A 1213 -98.08 -17.22 -65.68
CA SER A 1213 -98.91 -16.34 -66.49
C SER A 1213 -98.06 -15.72 -67.60
N THR A 1214 -98.47 -15.91 -68.84
CA THR A 1214 -97.78 -15.35 -70.02
C THR A 1214 -98.36 -14.01 -70.45
N TRP A 1215 -99.36 -13.50 -69.73
CA TRP A 1215 -99.96 -12.19 -70.00
C TRP A 1215 -98.92 -11.07 -69.99
N GLY A 1216 -98.86 -10.33 -71.09
CA GLY A 1216 -97.90 -9.24 -71.26
C GLY A 1216 -96.46 -9.65 -71.60
N LEU A 1217 -96.13 -10.95 -71.66
CA LEU A 1217 -94.84 -11.39 -72.17
C LEU A 1217 -94.78 -11.24 -73.70
N PRO A 1218 -93.66 -10.74 -74.27
CA PRO A 1218 -93.42 -10.82 -75.70
C PRO A 1218 -93.22 -12.28 -76.14
N SER A 1219 -93.67 -12.62 -77.36
CA SER A 1219 -93.53 -13.96 -77.92
C SER A 1219 -92.06 -14.29 -78.22
N GLY A 1220 -91.51 -15.27 -77.50
CA GLY A 1220 -90.12 -15.72 -77.57
C GLY A 1220 -89.84 -16.81 -76.53
N THR A 1221 -88.55 -17.15 -76.34
CA THR A 1221 -88.11 -17.96 -75.20
C THR A 1221 -87.83 -17.05 -74.00
N HIS A 1222 -88.14 -17.55 -72.81
CA HIS A 1222 -87.90 -16.92 -71.52
C HIS A 1222 -87.30 -17.98 -70.59
N THR A 1223 -86.50 -17.58 -69.63
CA THR A 1223 -85.84 -18.50 -68.69
C THR A 1223 -86.44 -18.34 -67.31
N LEU A 1224 -87.10 -19.41 -66.84
CA LEU A 1224 -87.70 -19.50 -65.51
C LEU A 1224 -86.65 -20.00 -64.52
N TRP A 1225 -86.33 -19.18 -63.53
CA TRP A 1225 -85.31 -19.47 -62.51
C TRP A 1225 -85.95 -19.92 -61.19
N PHE A 1226 -85.29 -20.84 -60.49
CA PHE A 1226 -85.75 -21.36 -59.19
C PHE A 1226 -84.61 -21.83 -58.29
N THR A 1227 -84.84 -21.87 -56.98
CA THR A 1227 -83.93 -22.49 -55.99
C THR A 1227 -84.56 -23.74 -55.38
N VAL A 1228 -83.71 -24.62 -54.83
CA VAL A 1228 -84.08 -25.87 -54.15
C VAL A 1228 -83.39 -25.86 -52.80
N ASP A 1229 -84.16 -25.94 -51.70
CA ASP A 1229 -83.64 -26.06 -50.33
C ASP A 1229 -82.40 -25.19 -50.04
N ASP A 1230 -81.29 -25.82 -49.63
CA ASP A 1230 -80.00 -25.21 -49.32
C ASP A 1230 -78.98 -25.42 -50.46
N ASP A 1231 -79.45 -25.68 -51.69
CA ASP A 1231 -78.58 -25.82 -52.87
C ASP A 1231 -77.85 -24.50 -53.16
N PRO A 1232 -76.52 -24.51 -53.33
CA PRO A 1232 -75.72 -23.28 -53.33
C PRO A 1232 -75.93 -22.36 -54.54
N ALA A 1233 -76.69 -22.76 -55.56
CA ALA A 1233 -77.02 -21.90 -56.70
C ALA A 1233 -78.42 -22.14 -57.28
N PRO A 1234 -79.03 -21.14 -57.94
CA PRO A 1234 -80.31 -21.33 -58.63
C PRO A 1234 -80.18 -22.19 -59.89
N TYR A 1235 -81.29 -22.76 -60.30
CA TYR A 1235 -81.53 -23.52 -61.52
C TYR A 1235 -82.35 -22.72 -62.52
N SER A 1236 -82.36 -23.16 -63.78
CA SER A 1236 -83.18 -22.59 -64.84
C SER A 1236 -83.86 -23.64 -65.71
N VAL A 1237 -85.03 -23.31 -66.25
CA VAL A 1237 -85.75 -24.09 -67.28
C VAL A 1237 -86.38 -23.16 -68.32
N ALA A 1238 -86.55 -23.64 -69.56
CA ALA A 1238 -86.99 -22.82 -70.68
C ALA A 1238 -88.52 -22.76 -70.81
N LEU A 1239 -89.05 -21.54 -70.93
CA LEU A 1239 -90.46 -21.22 -71.14
C LEU A 1239 -90.64 -20.62 -72.54
N ARG A 1240 -91.63 -21.07 -73.33
CA ARG A 1240 -91.94 -20.49 -74.65
C ARG A 1240 -93.34 -19.89 -74.69
N THR A 1241 -93.47 -18.80 -75.44
CA THR A 1241 -94.68 -17.95 -75.51
C THR A 1241 -95.08 -17.66 -76.95
N GLY A 1242 -96.37 -17.40 -77.20
CA GLY A 1242 -96.92 -17.28 -78.56
C GLY A 1242 -98.13 -16.35 -78.66
N ARG A 1243 -98.45 -15.92 -79.89
CA ARG A 1243 -99.43 -14.87 -80.18
C ARG A 1243 -100.76 -15.48 -80.67
N LEU A 1244 -101.86 -15.25 -79.96
CA LEU A 1244 -103.20 -15.76 -80.30
C LEU A 1244 -104.19 -14.63 -80.60
N GLY A 1245 -105.13 -14.90 -81.52
CA GLY A 1245 -106.20 -13.98 -81.91
C GLY A 1245 -107.49 -14.18 -81.10
N TRP A 1246 -108.28 -13.12 -80.95
CA TRP A 1246 -109.49 -13.11 -80.12
C TRP A 1246 -110.67 -13.84 -80.78
N ILE A 1247 -111.05 -15.00 -80.26
CA ILE A 1247 -112.37 -15.62 -80.50
C ILE A 1247 -112.91 -16.17 -79.18
N TRP A 1248 -114.09 -15.71 -78.75
CA TRP A 1248 -114.91 -16.36 -77.73
C TRP A 1248 -115.88 -17.33 -78.41
N PRO A 1249 -116.06 -18.54 -77.86
CA PRO A 1249 -117.39 -18.89 -77.35
C PRO A 1249 -117.35 -19.70 -76.04
N TRP A 1250 -118.53 -19.90 -75.43
CA TRP A 1250 -118.74 -20.67 -74.19
C TRP A 1250 -118.64 -22.19 -74.40
N GLY A 1251 -118.12 -22.96 -73.43
CA GLY A 1251 -118.10 -24.43 -73.57
C GLY A 1251 -117.54 -25.32 -72.45
N ARG A 1252 -118.07 -25.24 -71.21
CA ARG A 1252 -117.87 -26.17 -70.06
C ARG A 1252 -116.45 -26.33 -69.45
N TRP A 1253 -116.47 -26.56 -68.13
CA TRP A 1253 -115.35 -26.76 -67.18
C TRP A 1253 -114.53 -25.50 -66.90
#